data_AF-A0A925YVQ8-F1
#
_entry.id   AF-A0A925YVQ8-F1
#
_cell.length_a   1.000
_cell.length_b   1.000
_cell.length_c   1.000
_cell.angle_alpha   90.00
_cell.angle_beta   90.00
_cell.angle_gamma   90.00
#
_symmetry.space_group_name_H-M   'P 1'
#
loop_
_entity.id
_entity.type
_entity.pdbx_description
1 polymer ?
#
loop_
_entity_poly.entity_id
_entity_poly.type
_entity_poly.pdbx_seq_one_letter_code
_entity_poly.pdbx_strand_id
1 'polypeptide(L)'
;MDVDSSNIASLAGIEVFTGLQSLECSNNQLTSLDVSANTLLNSLSCRFNQLTSLDVSANTALSFLSCFDNRLTSLNISTNAALTILDCSVNQLTSLNFSANTTLQYLYCYNNQFVSLDVSANAALQTLVCSNNPLTSLDVSENIALRSLFCYNNQLTNLDISANTALETFVCSTNGVTSLDISRNTNLTNIDISNNSSLASMTVWMLPFPPSGVTLDASNTAAVFVLPGWVQNTVAPAITFNAVAAASASTFLTAGDSGKIYASVDSGKTWTASPQSISTANLKGLIVSDNFAPTLASKGNDAQSTQGFGSAVAVGVGGTILRSSDGGANWTSVNASGNNNALNAIDGTSGAGAKGNSTLGTQGFGSAVAVGVGGTILRSADGVSWTSAGSAGADLRGVAVSNDYTLAVVQKSNGAQGVNGFGSAVAVGVGGTILRSSDGGDNWNAPVSAPSASDLNAVAWFGDAFAAKGNTALGTQGFGSAVAVGVGGTILRSLDGGANWSSVSSGTNANLLSVVMTTQTVGYISGAGGTILKTTTGGAGWELQSSGTSDTLNAIAILPSGSGVAVGSNGTSVITNNGGGNTILATGNDAAPVSGKPSEFGLKQNYPNPFNPSTTISYFIPQPSSVRLMIYDVLGREVATLVNERQTAGNHSVSFNASELSSGIYFYRLAAGSNVQTKKMLFVK
;
A
#
# COMPACT_ATOMS: atom_id res chain seq x y z
N MET A 1 -5.16 -26.72 -45.40
CA MET A 1 -6.27 -27.50 -45.97
C MET A 1 -7.39 -27.42 -44.97
N ASP A 2 -8.57 -27.02 -45.41
CA ASP A 2 -9.76 -26.91 -44.57
C ASP A 2 -10.82 -27.87 -45.11
N VAL A 3 -11.18 -28.83 -44.28
CA VAL A 3 -12.20 -29.86 -44.55
C VAL A 3 -13.13 -29.99 -43.34
N ASP A 4 -13.33 -28.88 -42.62
CA ASP A 4 -14.25 -28.81 -41.49
C ASP A 4 -15.69 -29.16 -41.91
N SER A 5 -16.46 -29.74 -40.99
CA SER A 5 -17.90 -29.98 -41.15
C SER A 5 -18.28 -30.74 -42.44
N SER A 6 -17.37 -31.55 -42.96
CA SER A 6 -17.50 -32.18 -44.28
C SER A 6 -18.03 -33.62 -44.19
N ASN A 7 -18.43 -34.06 -43.00
CA ASN A 7 -18.93 -35.41 -42.73
C ASN A 7 -17.95 -36.52 -43.13
N ILE A 8 -16.65 -36.25 -42.95
CA ILE A 8 -15.55 -37.14 -43.34
C ILE A 8 -15.31 -38.17 -42.25
N ALA A 9 -15.27 -39.45 -42.64
CA ALA A 9 -14.96 -40.56 -41.74
C ALA A 9 -13.47 -40.95 -41.73
N SER A 10 -12.71 -40.57 -42.76
CA SER A 10 -11.28 -40.85 -42.88
C SER A 10 -10.59 -39.81 -43.77
N LEU A 11 -9.38 -39.41 -43.38
CA LEU A 11 -8.47 -38.59 -44.17
C LEU A 11 -7.32 -39.41 -44.80
N ALA A 12 -7.57 -40.69 -45.10
CA ALA A 12 -6.62 -41.48 -45.87
C ALA A 12 -6.26 -40.77 -47.20
N GLY A 13 -4.97 -40.64 -47.50
CA GLY A 13 -4.45 -39.84 -48.60
C GLY A 13 -3.90 -38.48 -48.18
N ILE A 14 -4.09 -38.03 -46.92
CA ILE A 14 -3.48 -36.78 -46.42
C ILE A 14 -1.95 -36.82 -46.45
N GLU A 15 -1.35 -38.02 -46.43
CA GLU A 15 0.08 -38.25 -46.45
C GLU A 15 0.79 -37.77 -47.74
N VAL A 16 0.04 -37.61 -48.85
CA VAL A 16 0.62 -37.10 -50.11
C VAL A 16 0.83 -35.59 -50.07
N PHE A 17 0.19 -34.88 -49.14
CA PHE A 17 0.29 -33.43 -48.98
C PHE A 17 1.46 -33.06 -48.04
N THR A 18 2.68 -33.45 -48.39
CA THR A 18 3.88 -33.23 -47.56
C THR A 18 4.24 -31.75 -47.35
N GLY A 19 3.76 -30.86 -48.24
CA GLY A 19 3.88 -29.40 -48.10
C GLY A 19 2.83 -28.75 -47.19
N LEU A 20 1.96 -29.52 -46.56
CA LEU A 20 0.85 -29.01 -45.76
C LEU A 20 1.35 -28.36 -44.46
N GLN A 21 1.00 -27.09 -44.26
CA GLN A 21 1.39 -26.32 -43.06
C GLN A 21 0.25 -26.14 -42.06
N SER A 22 -1.00 -26.19 -42.52
CA SER A 22 -2.19 -26.07 -41.67
C SER A 22 -3.24 -27.07 -42.11
N LEU A 23 -3.84 -27.78 -41.14
CA LEU A 23 -4.94 -28.72 -41.35
C LEU A 23 -6.08 -28.42 -40.37
N GLU A 24 -7.22 -28.02 -40.92
CA GLU A 24 -8.50 -27.89 -40.21
C GLU A 24 -9.40 -29.04 -40.67
N CYS A 25 -9.71 -29.95 -39.74
CA CYS A 25 -10.55 -31.13 -40.00
C CYS A 25 -11.57 -31.38 -38.88
N SER A 26 -12.00 -30.30 -38.23
CA SER A 26 -12.96 -30.29 -37.13
C SER A 26 -14.38 -30.65 -37.57
N ASN A 27 -15.21 -31.08 -36.62
CA ASN A 27 -16.63 -31.42 -36.84
C ASN A 27 -16.81 -32.52 -37.90
N ASN A 28 -16.05 -33.60 -37.75
CA ASN A 28 -16.09 -34.76 -38.64
C ASN A 28 -16.33 -36.05 -37.83
N GLN A 29 -16.21 -37.20 -38.47
CA GLN A 29 -16.39 -38.52 -37.85
C GLN A 29 -15.09 -39.31 -37.80
N LEU A 30 -13.94 -38.62 -37.72
CA LEU A 30 -12.63 -39.27 -37.75
C LEU A 30 -12.44 -40.11 -36.49
N THR A 31 -12.14 -41.40 -36.69
CA THR A 31 -11.75 -42.33 -35.62
C THR A 31 -10.22 -42.47 -35.53
N SER A 32 -9.51 -42.09 -36.59
CA SER A 32 -8.05 -42.03 -36.67
C SER A 32 -7.62 -40.87 -37.57
N LEU A 33 -6.42 -40.36 -37.29
CA LEU A 33 -5.79 -39.30 -38.07
C LEU A 33 -4.28 -39.55 -38.08
N ASP A 34 -3.72 -39.84 -39.26
CA ASP A 34 -2.29 -40.00 -39.45
C ASP A 34 -1.75 -38.74 -40.14
N VAL A 35 -0.94 -37.98 -39.42
CA VAL A 35 -0.28 -36.75 -39.89
C VAL A 35 1.25 -36.90 -39.95
N SER A 36 1.75 -38.13 -39.87
CA SER A 36 3.20 -38.42 -39.75
C SER A 36 4.00 -37.94 -40.96
N ALA A 37 3.41 -37.96 -42.16
CA ALA A 37 4.04 -37.49 -43.40
C ALA A 37 3.97 -35.96 -43.59
N ASN A 38 3.11 -35.26 -42.84
CA ASN A 38 2.88 -33.81 -42.95
C ASN A 38 3.82 -33.05 -42.01
N THR A 39 5.13 -33.28 -42.12
CA THR A 39 6.15 -32.80 -41.15
C THR A 39 6.28 -31.26 -41.07
N LEU A 40 5.77 -30.53 -42.06
CA LEU A 40 5.73 -29.07 -42.09
C LEU A 40 4.49 -28.46 -41.41
N LEU A 41 3.59 -29.28 -40.84
CA LEU A 41 2.44 -28.80 -40.10
C LEU A 41 2.87 -27.92 -38.91
N ASN A 42 2.41 -26.68 -38.92
CA ASN A 42 2.55 -25.72 -37.82
C ASN A 42 1.20 -25.45 -37.11
N SER A 43 0.08 -25.80 -37.74
CA SER A 43 -1.25 -25.68 -37.13
C SER A 43 -2.11 -26.91 -37.44
N LEU A 44 -2.61 -27.57 -36.40
CA LEU A 44 -3.50 -28.72 -36.50
C LEU A 44 -4.74 -28.54 -35.62
N SER A 45 -5.90 -28.67 -36.23
CA SER A 45 -7.20 -28.59 -35.59
C SER A 45 -8.05 -29.79 -36.02
N CYS A 46 -8.37 -30.65 -35.06
CA CYS A 46 -9.13 -31.89 -35.26
C CYS A 46 -10.29 -31.99 -34.25
N ARG A 47 -10.89 -30.85 -33.94
CA ARG A 47 -11.92 -30.71 -32.89
C ARG A 47 -13.18 -31.49 -33.23
N PHE A 48 -13.96 -31.92 -32.24
CA PHE A 48 -15.25 -32.59 -32.46
C PHE A 48 -15.13 -33.79 -33.41
N ASN A 49 -14.30 -34.75 -33.02
CA ASN A 49 -14.11 -36.02 -33.73
C ASN A 49 -14.23 -37.18 -32.74
N GLN A 50 -13.86 -38.39 -33.15
CA GLN A 50 -13.94 -39.60 -32.33
C GLN A 50 -12.57 -40.25 -32.14
N LEU A 51 -11.50 -39.46 -32.19
CA LEU A 51 -10.12 -39.94 -32.07
C LEU A 51 -9.89 -40.54 -30.68
N THR A 52 -9.37 -41.77 -30.64
CA THR A 52 -8.94 -42.44 -29.40
C THR A 52 -7.44 -42.30 -29.15
N SER A 53 -6.68 -41.97 -30.20
CA SER A 53 -5.25 -41.66 -30.16
C SER A 53 -4.92 -40.61 -31.21
N LEU A 54 -3.85 -39.86 -30.97
CA LEU A 54 -3.32 -38.87 -31.90
C LEU A 54 -1.80 -38.83 -31.74
N ASP A 55 -1.07 -39.11 -32.81
CA ASP A 55 0.38 -39.00 -32.85
C ASP A 55 0.78 -37.75 -33.63
N VAL A 56 1.45 -36.82 -32.93
CA VAL A 56 1.97 -35.56 -33.47
C VAL A 56 3.49 -35.49 -33.39
N SER A 57 4.15 -36.62 -33.13
CA SER A 57 5.59 -36.67 -32.84
C SER A 57 6.46 -36.18 -34.01
N ALA A 58 6.00 -36.41 -35.25
CA ALA A 58 6.67 -35.98 -36.48
C ALA A 58 6.46 -34.49 -36.81
N ASN A 59 5.45 -33.84 -36.22
CA ASN A 59 5.04 -32.47 -36.54
C ASN A 59 5.73 -31.48 -35.58
N THR A 60 7.06 -31.49 -35.57
CA THR A 60 7.90 -30.72 -34.64
C THR A 60 7.75 -29.19 -34.77
N ALA A 61 7.22 -28.72 -35.90
CA ALA A 61 6.94 -27.30 -36.16
C ALA A 61 5.58 -26.81 -35.61
N LEU A 62 4.77 -27.69 -34.98
CA LEU A 62 3.46 -27.30 -34.42
C LEU A 62 3.58 -26.17 -33.41
N SER A 63 2.92 -25.05 -33.72
CA SER A 63 2.69 -23.92 -32.81
C SER A 63 1.25 -23.88 -32.27
N PHE A 64 0.30 -24.48 -33.00
CA PHE A 64 -1.11 -24.59 -32.62
C PHE A 64 -1.57 -26.05 -32.73
N LEU A 65 -2.11 -26.58 -31.64
CA LEU A 65 -2.76 -27.90 -31.62
C LEU A 65 -4.10 -27.81 -30.89
N SER A 66 -5.19 -28.16 -31.58
CA SER A 66 -6.50 -28.35 -30.97
C SER A 66 -7.04 -29.74 -31.30
N CYS A 67 -7.19 -30.56 -30.26
CA CYS A 67 -7.83 -31.88 -30.29
C CYS A 67 -9.05 -31.92 -29.36
N PHE A 68 -9.67 -30.76 -29.15
CA PHE A 68 -10.88 -30.55 -28.37
C PHE A 68 -12.00 -31.55 -28.72
N ASP A 69 -12.70 -32.06 -27.72
CA ASP A 69 -13.86 -32.96 -27.88
C ASP A 69 -13.54 -34.18 -28.76
N ASN A 70 -12.72 -35.06 -28.18
CA ASN A 70 -12.34 -36.36 -28.71
C ASN A 70 -12.40 -37.40 -27.58
N ARG A 71 -11.84 -38.60 -27.79
CA ARG A 71 -11.82 -39.69 -26.81
C ARG A 71 -10.39 -40.08 -26.45
N LEU A 72 -9.47 -39.12 -26.46
CA LEU A 72 -8.05 -39.36 -26.17
C LEU A 72 -7.86 -39.74 -24.70
N THR A 73 -7.17 -40.84 -24.46
CA THR A 73 -6.74 -41.27 -23.11
C THR A 73 -5.29 -40.92 -22.81
N SER A 74 -4.50 -40.64 -23.85
CA SER A 74 -3.13 -40.15 -23.77
C SER A 74 -2.82 -39.24 -24.96
N LEU A 75 -1.86 -38.34 -24.76
CA LEU A 75 -1.32 -37.48 -25.80
C LEU A 75 0.16 -37.24 -25.47
N ASN A 76 1.04 -37.28 -26.47
CA ASN A 76 2.45 -36.97 -26.30
C ASN A 76 2.80 -35.74 -27.14
N ILE A 77 3.24 -34.68 -26.46
CA ILE A 77 3.62 -33.39 -27.06
C ILE A 77 5.11 -33.04 -26.85
N SER A 78 5.91 -34.00 -26.42
CA SER A 78 7.31 -33.77 -26.01
C SER A 78 8.23 -33.30 -27.14
N THR A 79 7.90 -33.58 -28.41
CA THR A 79 8.68 -33.12 -29.57
C THR A 79 8.17 -31.80 -30.15
N ASN A 80 7.04 -31.30 -29.69
CA ASN A 80 6.38 -30.09 -30.21
C ASN A 80 6.76 -28.86 -29.38
N ALA A 81 8.07 -28.59 -29.25
CA ALA A 81 8.62 -27.54 -28.40
C ALA A 81 8.20 -26.11 -28.82
N ALA A 82 7.70 -25.93 -30.05
CA ALA A 82 7.22 -24.66 -30.58
C ALA A 82 5.76 -24.33 -30.23
N LEU A 83 5.05 -25.21 -29.51
CA LEU A 83 3.64 -25.00 -29.16
C LEU A 83 3.46 -23.71 -28.35
N THR A 84 2.59 -22.83 -28.85
CA THR A 84 2.13 -21.62 -28.16
C THR A 84 0.70 -21.75 -27.67
N ILE A 85 -0.11 -22.56 -28.36
CA ILE A 85 -1.53 -22.82 -28.02
C ILE A 85 -1.76 -24.32 -28.05
N LEU A 86 -2.30 -24.85 -26.95
CA LEU A 86 -2.77 -26.22 -26.85
C LEU A 86 -4.19 -26.25 -26.29
N ASP A 87 -5.11 -26.86 -27.03
CA ASP A 87 -6.44 -27.22 -26.55
C ASP A 87 -6.67 -28.73 -26.64
N CYS A 88 -6.56 -29.38 -25.49
CA CYS A 88 -6.84 -30.80 -25.29
C CYS A 88 -8.08 -31.03 -24.43
N SER A 89 -8.95 -30.03 -24.31
CA SER A 89 -10.13 -30.08 -23.44
C SER A 89 -11.16 -31.09 -23.94
N VAL A 90 -12.02 -31.55 -23.03
CA VAL A 90 -13.08 -32.54 -23.31
C VAL A 90 -12.47 -33.81 -23.93
N ASN A 91 -11.62 -34.45 -23.14
CA ASN A 91 -11.01 -35.75 -23.44
C ASN A 91 -11.02 -36.61 -22.17
N GLN A 92 -10.27 -37.71 -22.16
CA GLN A 92 -10.16 -38.64 -21.03
C GLN A 92 -8.72 -38.71 -20.51
N LEU A 93 -7.98 -37.60 -20.61
CA LEU A 93 -6.58 -37.53 -20.19
C LEU A 93 -6.48 -37.54 -18.66
N THR A 94 -5.62 -38.40 -18.12
CA THR A 94 -5.31 -38.46 -16.68
C THR A 94 -4.01 -37.73 -16.33
N SER A 95 -3.09 -37.61 -17.30
CA SER A 95 -1.81 -36.90 -17.18
C SER A 95 -1.32 -36.46 -18.56
N LEU A 96 -0.53 -35.40 -18.57
CA LEU A 96 0.12 -34.84 -19.76
C LEU A 96 1.35 -34.08 -19.29
N ASN A 97 2.48 -34.27 -19.97
CA ASN A 97 3.74 -33.62 -19.62
C ASN A 97 3.96 -32.39 -20.51
N PHE A 98 4.05 -31.21 -19.89
CA PHE A 98 4.22 -29.92 -20.57
C PHE A 98 5.66 -29.38 -20.53
N SER A 99 6.60 -30.12 -19.93
CA SER A 99 7.97 -29.63 -19.64
C SER A 99 8.78 -29.23 -20.87
N ALA A 100 8.52 -29.84 -22.03
CA ALA A 100 9.20 -29.50 -23.28
C ALA A 100 8.60 -28.25 -23.96
N ASN A 101 7.37 -27.86 -23.61
CA ASN A 101 6.58 -26.84 -24.31
C ASN A 101 6.69 -25.49 -23.61
N THR A 102 7.93 -25.04 -23.38
CA THR A 102 8.26 -23.82 -22.61
C THR A 102 7.71 -22.52 -23.24
N THR A 103 7.32 -22.55 -24.51
CA THR A 103 6.71 -21.43 -25.24
C THR A 103 5.19 -21.34 -25.12
N LEU A 104 4.54 -22.26 -24.40
CA LEU A 104 3.08 -22.25 -24.23
C LEU A 104 2.60 -20.95 -23.60
N GLN A 105 1.62 -20.32 -24.24
CA GLN A 105 0.95 -19.10 -23.79
C GLN A 105 -0.51 -19.36 -23.41
N TYR A 106 -1.16 -20.30 -24.10
CA TYR A 106 -2.57 -20.66 -23.89
C TYR A 106 -2.70 -22.17 -23.74
N LEU A 107 -3.15 -22.60 -22.56
CA LEU A 107 -3.41 -24.00 -22.26
C LEU A 107 -4.86 -24.20 -21.85
N TYR A 108 -5.61 -24.94 -22.66
CA TYR A 108 -6.96 -25.39 -22.39
C TYR A 108 -6.95 -26.90 -22.19
N CYS A 109 -7.24 -27.34 -20.97
CA CYS A 109 -7.25 -28.74 -20.58
C CYS A 109 -8.46 -29.11 -19.72
N TYR A 110 -9.54 -28.32 -19.81
CA TYR A 110 -10.75 -28.52 -19.01
C TYR A 110 -11.52 -29.78 -19.41
N ASN A 111 -12.38 -30.29 -18.52
CA ASN A 111 -13.14 -31.53 -18.73
C ASN A 111 -12.24 -32.71 -19.11
N ASN A 112 -11.29 -33.02 -18.24
CA ASN A 112 -10.43 -34.20 -18.32
C ASN A 112 -10.46 -34.93 -16.95
N GLN A 113 -9.46 -35.77 -16.68
CA GLN A 113 -9.34 -36.54 -15.45
C GLN A 113 -8.01 -36.24 -14.72
N PHE A 114 -7.47 -35.03 -14.89
CA PHE A 114 -6.22 -34.64 -14.23
C PHE A 114 -6.39 -34.54 -12.72
N VAL A 115 -5.60 -35.33 -11.98
CA VAL A 115 -5.52 -35.25 -10.50
C VAL A 115 -4.43 -34.28 -10.04
N SER A 116 -3.41 -34.08 -10.90
CA SER A 116 -2.33 -33.12 -10.73
C SER A 116 -2.04 -32.47 -12.07
N LEU A 117 -1.56 -31.23 -12.03
CA LEU A 117 -1.15 -30.48 -13.21
C LEU A 117 0.16 -29.75 -12.90
N ASP A 118 1.23 -30.11 -13.61
CA ASP A 118 2.53 -29.45 -13.51
C ASP A 118 2.74 -28.51 -14.70
N VAL A 119 2.78 -27.21 -14.40
CA VAL A 119 2.99 -26.12 -15.36
C VAL A 119 4.23 -25.28 -15.03
N SER A 120 5.11 -25.80 -14.16
CA SER A 120 6.28 -25.06 -13.65
C SER A 120 7.27 -24.65 -14.75
N ALA A 121 7.39 -25.43 -15.82
CA ALA A 121 8.26 -25.12 -16.95
C ALA A 121 7.66 -24.08 -17.92
N ASN A 122 6.39 -23.72 -17.78
CA ASN A 122 5.64 -22.92 -18.75
C ASN A 122 5.48 -21.46 -18.29
N ALA A 123 6.60 -20.79 -17.98
CA ALA A 123 6.62 -19.42 -17.47
C ALA A 123 5.99 -18.37 -18.41
N ALA A 124 5.86 -18.70 -19.70
CA ALA A 124 5.21 -17.85 -20.71
C ALA A 124 3.67 -17.94 -20.72
N LEU A 125 3.06 -18.81 -19.89
CA LEU A 125 1.61 -18.97 -19.84
C LEU A 125 0.90 -17.66 -19.47
N GLN A 126 -0.03 -17.24 -20.33
CA GLN A 126 -0.90 -16.10 -20.13
C GLN A 126 -2.32 -16.52 -19.77
N THR A 127 -2.77 -17.68 -20.26
CA THR A 127 -4.09 -18.24 -19.96
C THR A 127 -3.99 -19.72 -19.64
N LEU A 128 -4.54 -20.08 -18.48
CA LEU A 128 -4.70 -21.46 -18.05
C LEU A 128 -6.17 -21.76 -17.75
N VAL A 129 -6.74 -22.72 -18.49
CA VAL A 129 -8.10 -23.22 -18.29
C VAL A 129 -8.05 -24.71 -17.95
N CYS A 130 -8.11 -25.01 -16.66
CA CYS A 130 -7.99 -26.38 -16.12
C CYS A 130 -9.25 -26.81 -15.33
N SER A 131 -10.38 -26.13 -15.55
CA SER A 131 -11.65 -26.39 -14.89
C SER A 131 -12.20 -27.81 -15.12
N ASN A 132 -13.10 -28.27 -14.24
CA ASN A 132 -13.74 -29.59 -14.34
C ASN A 132 -12.72 -30.74 -14.42
N ASN A 133 -11.79 -30.77 -13.48
CA ASN A 133 -10.86 -31.86 -13.26
C ASN A 133 -10.90 -32.25 -11.75
N PRO A 134 -10.42 -33.43 -11.37
CA PRO A 134 -10.25 -33.79 -9.97
C PRO A 134 -8.95 -33.25 -9.35
N LEU A 135 -8.52 -32.01 -9.68
CA LEU A 135 -7.28 -31.45 -9.13
C LEU A 135 -7.40 -31.21 -7.63
N THR A 136 -6.44 -31.71 -6.85
CA THR A 136 -6.37 -31.51 -5.40
C THR A 136 -5.43 -30.37 -4.99
N SER A 137 -4.48 -30.04 -5.86
CA SER A 137 -3.55 -28.92 -5.73
C SER A 137 -3.21 -28.35 -7.10
N LEU A 138 -2.80 -27.09 -7.13
CA LEU A 138 -2.36 -26.39 -8.31
C LEU A 138 -1.28 -25.39 -7.91
N ASP A 139 -0.06 -25.58 -8.40
CA ASP A 139 1.04 -24.64 -8.23
C ASP A 139 1.19 -23.81 -9.51
N VAL A 140 1.06 -22.50 -9.37
CA VAL A 140 1.19 -21.52 -10.46
C VAL A 140 2.27 -20.48 -10.16
N SER A 141 3.13 -20.73 -9.18
CA SER A 141 4.13 -19.76 -8.70
C SER A 141 5.12 -19.32 -9.78
N GLU A 142 5.51 -20.20 -10.69
CA GLU A 142 6.40 -19.92 -11.81
C GLU A 142 5.69 -19.27 -13.02
N ASN A 143 4.35 -19.30 -13.07
CA ASN A 143 3.55 -18.77 -14.18
C ASN A 143 3.24 -17.27 -13.98
N ILE A 144 4.28 -16.47 -13.75
CA ILE A 144 4.17 -15.04 -13.40
C ILE A 144 3.52 -14.17 -14.50
N ALA A 145 3.45 -14.68 -15.75
CA ALA A 145 2.83 -14.01 -16.89
C ALA A 145 1.30 -14.25 -17.00
N LEU A 146 0.70 -15.05 -16.10
CA LEU A 146 -0.73 -15.37 -16.14
C LEU A 146 -1.59 -14.11 -16.03
N ARG A 147 -2.50 -13.94 -17.00
CA ARG A 147 -3.56 -12.92 -17.03
C ARG A 147 -4.94 -13.51 -16.75
N SER A 148 -5.14 -14.79 -17.06
CA SER A 148 -6.42 -15.46 -16.85
C SER A 148 -6.23 -16.87 -16.31
N LEU A 149 -6.86 -17.14 -15.18
CA LEU A 149 -6.86 -18.45 -14.54
C LEU A 149 -8.29 -18.91 -14.30
N PHE A 150 -8.66 -20.03 -14.92
CA PHE A 150 -9.94 -20.70 -14.74
C PHE A 150 -9.68 -22.11 -14.18
N CYS A 151 -9.95 -22.28 -12.88
CA CYS A 151 -9.74 -23.52 -12.14
C CYS A 151 -11.01 -23.96 -11.38
N TYR A 152 -12.19 -23.54 -11.83
CA TYR A 152 -13.46 -23.87 -11.20
C TYR A 152 -13.82 -25.36 -11.33
N ASN A 153 -14.69 -25.85 -10.44
CA ASN A 153 -15.12 -27.25 -10.38
C ASN A 153 -13.92 -28.23 -10.29
N ASN A 154 -13.09 -28.02 -9.27
CA ASN A 154 -11.98 -28.89 -8.87
C ASN A 154 -12.11 -29.27 -7.38
N GLN A 155 -11.09 -29.91 -6.82
CA GLN A 155 -11.02 -30.31 -5.41
C GLN A 155 -9.92 -29.54 -4.66
N LEU A 156 -9.62 -28.31 -5.08
CA LEU A 156 -8.56 -27.50 -4.50
C LEU A 156 -8.93 -27.09 -3.06
N THR A 157 -8.03 -27.34 -2.12
CA THR A 157 -8.22 -26.95 -0.70
C THR A 157 -7.42 -25.71 -0.30
N ASN A 158 -6.35 -25.44 -1.04
CA ASN A 158 -5.50 -24.25 -0.96
C ASN A 158 -5.09 -23.85 -2.37
N LEU A 159 -4.92 -22.56 -2.59
CA LEU A 159 -4.42 -22.00 -3.84
C LEU A 159 -3.68 -20.70 -3.54
N ASP A 160 -2.39 -20.67 -3.85
CA ASP A 160 -1.56 -19.47 -3.74
C ASP A 160 -1.39 -18.86 -5.14
N ILE A 161 -1.85 -17.62 -5.29
CA ILE A 161 -1.70 -16.83 -6.52
C ILE A 161 -0.85 -15.58 -6.31
N SER A 162 -0.11 -15.51 -5.21
CA SER A 162 0.61 -14.30 -4.79
C SER A 162 1.74 -13.87 -5.75
N ALA A 163 2.27 -14.81 -6.53
CA ALA A 163 3.25 -14.56 -7.59
C ALA A 163 2.60 -14.05 -8.89
N ASN A 164 1.33 -14.37 -9.15
CA ASN A 164 0.62 -14.07 -10.39
C ASN A 164 0.02 -12.64 -10.38
N THR A 165 0.87 -11.64 -10.15
CA THR A 165 0.48 -10.24 -9.99
C THR A 165 -0.12 -9.61 -11.26
N ALA A 166 0.08 -10.24 -12.43
CA ALA A 166 -0.49 -9.84 -13.71
C ALA A 166 -1.93 -10.33 -13.96
N LEU A 167 -2.53 -11.11 -13.06
CA LEU A 167 -3.88 -11.66 -13.25
C LEU A 167 -4.93 -10.55 -13.40
N GLU A 168 -5.75 -10.66 -14.44
CA GLU A 168 -6.91 -9.81 -14.74
C GLU A 168 -8.24 -10.55 -14.50
N THR A 169 -8.27 -11.86 -14.77
CA THR A 169 -9.43 -12.72 -14.54
C THR A 169 -9.06 -13.94 -13.70
N PHE A 170 -9.83 -14.19 -12.65
CA PHE A 170 -9.64 -15.32 -11.75
C PHE A 170 -10.98 -15.97 -11.40
N VAL A 171 -11.15 -17.22 -11.82
CA VAL A 171 -12.38 -18.01 -11.63
C VAL A 171 -12.04 -19.32 -10.95
N CYS A 172 -12.35 -19.42 -9.66
CA CYS A 172 -12.06 -20.56 -8.79
C CYS A 172 -13.32 -21.08 -8.08
N SER A 173 -14.50 -20.84 -8.67
CA SER A 173 -15.77 -21.30 -8.12
C SER A 173 -15.87 -22.83 -7.99
N THR A 174 -16.71 -23.31 -7.08
CA THR A 174 -16.94 -24.75 -6.84
C THR A 174 -15.62 -25.49 -6.55
N ASN A 175 -14.96 -25.11 -5.46
CA ASN A 175 -13.77 -25.78 -4.90
C ASN A 175 -13.93 -25.94 -3.37
N GLY A 176 -12.90 -26.48 -2.71
CA GLY A 176 -12.84 -26.65 -1.25
C GLY A 176 -11.88 -25.67 -0.57
N VAL A 177 -11.61 -24.51 -1.17
CA VAL A 177 -10.58 -23.58 -0.68
C VAL A 177 -10.96 -23.05 0.71
N THR A 178 -10.04 -23.14 1.66
CA THR A 178 -10.30 -22.76 3.07
C THR A 178 -9.93 -21.31 3.39
N SER A 179 -8.90 -20.80 2.75
CA SER A 179 -8.47 -19.40 2.84
C SER A 179 -7.90 -18.94 1.51
N LEU A 180 -8.05 -17.66 1.20
CA LEU A 180 -7.57 -17.08 -0.05
C LEU A 180 -7.00 -15.68 0.20
N ASP A 181 -5.81 -15.43 -0.33
CA ASP A 181 -5.17 -14.11 -0.33
C ASP A 181 -5.02 -13.62 -1.77
N ILE A 182 -5.77 -12.57 -2.12
CA ILE A 182 -5.66 -11.90 -3.42
C ILE A 182 -5.02 -10.52 -3.30
N SER A 183 -4.45 -10.16 -2.15
CA SER A 183 -3.95 -8.82 -1.84
C SER A 183 -2.82 -8.34 -2.75
N ARG A 184 -2.12 -9.24 -3.44
CA ARG A 184 -1.06 -8.91 -4.41
C ARG A 184 -1.53 -8.86 -5.87
N ASN A 185 -2.74 -9.34 -6.18
CA ASN A 185 -3.24 -9.48 -7.55
C ASN A 185 -3.97 -8.21 -8.02
N THR A 186 -3.33 -7.04 -7.89
CA THR A 186 -3.97 -5.71 -8.04
C THR A 186 -4.62 -5.42 -9.39
N ASN A 187 -4.35 -6.23 -10.41
CA ASN A 187 -4.91 -6.09 -11.76
C ASN A 187 -6.24 -6.85 -11.97
N LEU A 188 -6.72 -7.62 -10.97
CA LEU A 188 -7.96 -8.39 -11.13
C LEU A 188 -9.17 -7.48 -11.38
N THR A 189 -9.87 -7.76 -12.46
CA THR A 189 -11.13 -7.10 -12.86
C THR A 189 -12.33 -8.06 -12.86
N ASN A 190 -12.10 -9.36 -12.95
CA ASN A 190 -13.19 -10.33 -12.92
C ASN A 190 -12.86 -11.50 -12.00
N ILE A 191 -13.66 -11.66 -10.95
CA ILE A 191 -13.41 -12.59 -9.86
C ILE A 191 -14.68 -13.40 -9.60
N ASP A 192 -14.59 -14.71 -9.73
CA ASP A 192 -15.64 -15.63 -9.31
C ASP A 192 -15.05 -16.70 -8.39
N ILE A 193 -15.47 -16.65 -7.13
CA ILE A 193 -15.11 -17.60 -6.07
C ILE A 193 -16.35 -18.26 -5.46
N SER A 194 -17.49 -18.18 -6.15
CA SER A 194 -18.76 -18.73 -5.69
C SER A 194 -18.68 -20.23 -5.36
N ASN A 195 -19.56 -20.73 -4.50
CA ASN A 195 -19.65 -22.14 -4.14
C ASN A 195 -18.37 -22.77 -3.54
N ASN A 196 -17.53 -21.96 -2.87
CA ASN A 196 -16.47 -22.44 -1.97
C ASN A 196 -17.01 -22.48 -0.53
N SER A 197 -17.74 -23.53 -0.18
CA SER A 197 -18.44 -23.62 1.12
C SER A 197 -17.49 -23.73 2.33
N SER A 198 -16.25 -24.17 2.12
CA SER A 198 -15.21 -24.27 3.15
C SER A 198 -14.41 -22.98 3.36
N LEU A 199 -14.65 -21.93 2.56
CA LEU A 199 -13.88 -20.68 2.63
C LEU A 199 -14.22 -19.91 3.91
N ALA A 200 -13.27 -19.87 4.84
CA ALA A 200 -13.43 -19.24 6.14
C ALA A 200 -12.93 -17.78 6.16
N SER A 201 -11.87 -17.49 5.40
CA SER A 201 -11.27 -16.15 5.35
C SER A 201 -10.79 -15.77 3.95
N MET A 202 -10.91 -14.48 3.64
CA MET A 202 -10.39 -13.90 2.41
C MET A 202 -9.67 -12.59 2.70
N THR A 203 -8.44 -12.46 2.21
CA THR A 203 -7.65 -11.23 2.26
C THR A 203 -7.71 -10.57 0.88
N VAL A 204 -8.12 -9.31 0.84
CA VAL A 204 -8.27 -8.51 -0.39
C VAL A 204 -7.32 -7.30 -0.38
N TRP A 205 -7.22 -6.58 -1.50
CA TRP A 205 -6.38 -5.39 -1.61
C TRP A 205 -6.70 -4.36 -0.53
N MET A 206 -5.65 -3.68 -0.04
CA MET A 206 -5.82 -2.53 0.81
C MET A 206 -6.40 -1.37 -0.03
N LEU A 207 -7.54 -0.83 0.38
CA LEU A 207 -8.25 0.33 -0.20
C LEU A 207 -7.31 1.49 -0.65
N PRO A 208 -7.70 2.35 -1.61
CA PRO A 208 -9.08 2.71 -1.91
C PRO A 208 -9.60 2.05 -3.19
N PHE A 209 -10.61 1.20 -2.99
CA PHE A 209 -11.48 0.55 -3.96
C PHE A 209 -10.83 -0.53 -4.85
N PRO A 210 -11.56 -1.61 -5.18
CA PRO A 210 -11.21 -2.38 -6.36
C PRO A 210 -11.30 -1.44 -7.58
N PRO A 211 -10.47 -1.63 -8.63
CA PRO A 211 -10.56 -0.86 -9.87
C PRO A 211 -12.01 -0.69 -10.34
N SER A 212 -12.36 0.47 -10.91
CA SER A 212 -13.69 0.63 -11.51
C SER A 212 -13.94 -0.48 -12.54
N GLY A 213 -14.97 -1.30 -12.34
CA GLY A 213 -15.28 -2.44 -13.21
C GLY A 213 -14.96 -3.82 -12.64
N VAL A 214 -14.51 -3.94 -11.38
CA VAL A 214 -14.36 -5.27 -10.75
C VAL A 214 -15.73 -5.92 -10.50
N THR A 215 -15.96 -7.07 -11.12
CA THR A 215 -17.06 -7.99 -10.78
C THR A 215 -16.56 -9.04 -9.81
N LEU A 216 -17.17 -9.15 -8.63
CA LEU A 216 -16.90 -10.19 -7.64
C LEU A 216 -18.19 -10.99 -7.38
N ASP A 217 -18.17 -12.28 -7.69
CA ASP A 217 -19.20 -13.24 -7.26
C ASP A 217 -18.64 -14.15 -6.16
N ALA A 218 -19.25 -14.05 -4.98
CA ALA A 218 -18.94 -14.85 -3.80
C ALA A 218 -20.19 -15.56 -3.24
N SER A 219 -21.20 -15.78 -4.08
CA SER A 219 -22.45 -16.45 -3.67
C SER A 219 -22.18 -17.83 -3.06
N ASN A 220 -22.96 -18.17 -2.02
CA ASN A 220 -22.85 -19.42 -1.26
C ASN A 220 -21.47 -19.65 -0.58
N THR A 221 -20.72 -18.59 -0.31
CA THR A 221 -19.52 -18.61 0.55
C THR A 221 -19.81 -17.94 1.89
N ALA A 222 -19.30 -18.48 3.00
CA ALA A 222 -19.50 -17.95 4.36
C ALA A 222 -18.30 -17.12 4.85
N ALA A 223 -17.50 -16.59 3.91
CA ALA A 223 -16.21 -15.98 4.21
C ALA A 223 -16.36 -14.66 4.98
N VAL A 224 -15.57 -14.50 6.04
CA VAL A 224 -15.33 -13.20 6.66
C VAL A 224 -14.38 -12.43 5.76
N PHE A 225 -14.83 -11.30 5.19
CA PHE A 225 -13.94 -10.36 4.51
C PHE A 225 -13.03 -9.73 5.56
N VAL A 226 -11.80 -10.22 5.64
CA VAL A 226 -10.79 -9.66 6.54
C VAL A 226 -10.13 -8.52 5.80
N LEU A 227 -10.64 -7.30 6.00
CA LEU A 227 -9.80 -6.13 5.86
C LEU A 227 -8.69 -6.25 6.92
N PRO A 228 -7.44 -5.85 6.64
CA PRO A 228 -6.44 -5.72 7.68
C PRO A 228 -6.92 -4.69 8.71
N GLY A 229 -7.51 -5.17 9.80
CA GLY A 229 -8.02 -4.40 10.96
C GLY A 229 -9.31 -3.61 10.71
N TRP A 230 -10.42 -4.03 11.33
CA TRP A 230 -11.27 -3.24 12.27
C TRP A 230 -12.67 -3.86 12.48
N VAL A 231 -13.14 -3.79 13.72
CA VAL A 231 -14.57 -3.80 14.10
C VAL A 231 -14.85 -2.59 15.02
N GLN A 232 -15.90 -1.83 14.65
CA GLN A 232 -16.74 -0.83 15.37
C GLN A 232 -16.22 0.58 15.79
N ASN A 233 -16.76 1.59 15.08
CA ASN A 233 -17.68 2.68 15.49
C ASN A 233 -17.39 3.56 16.74
N THR A 234 -17.08 4.86 16.54
CA THR A 234 -17.83 6.07 17.00
C THR A 234 -17.04 7.35 16.70
N VAL A 235 -17.73 8.36 16.17
CA VAL A 235 -17.20 9.69 15.80
C VAL A 235 -16.98 10.54 17.07
N ALA A 236 -15.80 11.17 17.18
CA ALA A 236 -15.48 12.20 18.17
C ALA A 236 -15.16 13.53 17.43
N PRO A 237 -15.45 14.70 18.03
CA PRO A 237 -15.46 16.01 17.35
C PRO A 237 -14.07 16.43 16.87
N ALA A 238 -13.99 17.41 15.96
CA ALA A 238 -12.75 17.95 15.37
C ALA A 238 -11.57 18.03 16.37
N ILE A 239 -10.69 17.03 16.30
CA ILE A 239 -9.46 16.92 17.11
C ILE A 239 -8.29 17.32 16.23
N THR A 240 -7.40 18.16 16.74
CA THR A 240 -6.14 18.49 16.08
C THR A 240 -5.04 17.52 16.51
N PHE A 241 -4.29 17.00 15.53
CA PHE A 241 -3.18 16.07 15.74
C PHE A 241 -1.84 16.81 15.76
N ASN A 242 -0.96 16.43 16.69
CA ASN A 242 0.31 17.12 16.94
C ASN A 242 1.56 16.29 16.66
N ALA A 243 1.51 14.99 16.94
CA ALA A 243 2.65 14.10 16.80
C ALA A 243 2.18 12.78 16.18
N VAL A 244 2.98 12.18 15.30
CA VAL A 244 2.67 10.88 14.70
C VAL A 244 3.94 10.05 14.58
N ALA A 245 3.82 8.74 14.81
CA ALA A 245 4.88 7.75 14.70
C ALA A 245 4.35 6.48 14.04
N ALA A 246 5.23 5.76 13.34
CA ALA A 246 4.89 4.49 12.71
C ALA A 246 5.27 3.32 13.63
N ALA A 247 4.32 2.41 13.88
CA ALA A 247 4.54 1.21 14.70
C ALA A 247 4.80 -0.03 13.84
N SER A 248 4.20 -0.10 12.65
CA SER A 248 4.37 -1.20 11.70
C SER A 248 4.02 -0.74 10.28
N ALA A 249 4.08 -1.64 9.30
CA ALA A 249 3.73 -1.35 7.91
C ALA A 249 2.32 -0.74 7.70
N SER A 250 1.38 -1.04 8.61
CA SER A 250 -0.01 -0.57 8.54
C SER A 250 -0.45 0.20 9.79
N THR A 251 0.33 0.14 10.87
CA THR A 251 -0.05 0.73 12.15
C THR A 251 0.68 2.05 12.41
N PHE A 252 -0.07 3.10 12.68
CA PHE A 252 0.42 4.42 13.10
C PHE A 252 -0.18 4.80 14.44
N LEU A 253 0.60 5.48 15.27
CA LEU A 253 0.14 6.08 16.50
C LEU A 253 0.25 7.61 16.38
N THR A 254 -0.75 8.34 16.86
CA THR A 254 -0.71 9.80 16.92
C THR A 254 -1.23 10.29 18.26
N ALA A 255 -0.78 11.47 18.67
CA ALA A 255 -1.29 12.16 19.83
C ALA A 255 -1.87 13.53 19.44
N GLY A 256 -3.02 13.86 20.04
CA GLY A 256 -3.72 15.12 19.80
C GLY A 256 -3.66 16.12 20.95
N ASP A 257 -4.10 17.35 20.69
CA ASP A 257 -4.24 18.47 21.67
C ASP A 257 -5.18 18.19 22.86
N SER A 258 -5.84 17.04 22.87
CA SER A 258 -6.74 16.62 23.96
C SER A 258 -6.09 15.65 24.96
N GLY A 259 -4.78 15.37 24.80
CA GLY A 259 -4.06 14.37 25.59
C GLY A 259 -4.49 12.92 25.31
N LYS A 260 -5.29 12.71 24.26
CA LYS A 260 -5.64 11.37 23.78
C LYS A 260 -4.63 10.90 22.75
N ILE A 261 -4.34 9.60 22.81
CA ILE A 261 -3.53 8.88 21.83
C ILE A 261 -4.49 8.09 20.95
N TYR A 262 -4.26 8.15 19.65
CA TYR A 262 -5.04 7.47 18.63
C TYR A 262 -4.14 6.48 17.89
N ALA A 263 -4.72 5.34 17.54
CA ALA A 263 -4.09 4.33 16.71
C ALA A 263 -4.84 4.22 15.39
N SER A 264 -4.10 4.10 14.31
CA SER A 264 -4.58 3.67 13.01
C SER A 264 -3.91 2.35 12.70
N VAL A 265 -4.64 1.38 12.15
CA VAL A 265 -4.08 0.09 11.70
C VAL A 265 -4.22 -0.11 10.19
N ASP A 266 -4.69 0.93 9.49
CA ASP A 266 -5.01 0.94 8.06
C ASP A 266 -4.19 1.99 7.29
N SER A 267 -2.99 2.27 7.77
CA SER A 267 -2.05 3.26 7.23
C SER A 267 -2.47 4.72 7.35
N GLY A 268 -3.13 5.07 8.46
CA GLY A 268 -3.51 6.44 8.80
C GLY A 268 -4.89 6.87 8.27
N LYS A 269 -5.67 5.96 7.68
CA LYS A 269 -6.97 6.29 7.05
C LYS A 269 -8.09 6.43 8.07
N THR A 270 -8.14 5.52 9.04
CA THR A 270 -9.04 5.59 10.18
C THR A 270 -8.23 5.64 11.47
N TRP A 271 -8.71 6.45 12.41
CA TRP A 271 -8.05 6.66 13.70
C TRP A 271 -9.03 6.35 14.81
N THR A 272 -8.60 5.54 15.76
CA THR A 272 -9.39 5.22 16.94
C THR A 272 -8.64 5.61 18.20
N ALA A 273 -9.36 6.30 19.09
CA ALA A 273 -8.83 6.70 20.37
C ALA A 273 -8.54 5.47 21.25
N SER A 274 -7.42 5.50 21.98
CA SER A 274 -7.20 4.56 23.08
C SER A 274 -8.35 4.67 24.10
N PRO A 275 -8.82 3.55 24.68
CA PRO A 275 -9.89 3.55 25.68
C PRO A 275 -9.57 4.39 26.93
N GLN A 276 -8.28 4.56 27.23
CA GLN A 276 -7.83 5.37 28.35
C GLN A 276 -7.67 6.84 27.94
N SER A 277 -8.49 7.70 28.54
CA SER A 277 -8.31 9.16 28.43
C SER A 277 -7.22 9.61 29.38
N ILE A 278 -6.08 10.03 28.84
CA ILE A 278 -4.94 10.56 29.61
C ILE A 278 -5.18 12.06 29.80
N SER A 279 -6.19 12.40 30.59
CA SER A 279 -6.63 13.80 30.71
C SER A 279 -5.56 14.64 31.41
N THR A 280 -5.21 15.78 30.77
CA THR A 280 -4.42 16.96 31.19
C THR A 280 -3.06 17.20 30.51
N ALA A 281 -2.50 16.26 29.75
CA ALA A 281 -1.19 16.46 29.10
C ALA A 281 -1.32 16.72 27.58
N ASN A 282 -0.96 17.92 27.12
CA ASN A 282 -0.68 18.16 25.71
C ASN A 282 0.57 17.36 25.31
N LEU A 283 0.40 16.27 24.56
CA LEU A 283 1.50 15.43 24.12
C LEU A 283 2.25 16.10 22.96
N LYS A 284 3.58 16.06 23.03
CA LYS A 284 4.49 16.78 22.11
C LYS A 284 5.44 15.85 21.36
N GLY A 285 5.78 14.69 21.95
CA GLY A 285 6.61 13.68 21.31
C GLY A 285 6.06 12.27 21.53
N LEU A 286 6.27 11.40 20.56
CA LEU A 286 5.82 10.00 20.57
C LEU A 286 6.82 9.14 19.80
N ILE A 287 7.25 8.04 20.42
CA ILE A 287 8.09 7.02 19.78
C ILE A 287 7.56 5.61 20.01
N VAL A 288 7.88 4.71 19.08
CA VAL A 288 7.48 3.31 19.10
C VAL A 288 8.69 2.44 18.81
N SER A 289 8.85 1.34 19.54
CA SER A 289 9.88 0.35 19.24
C SER A 289 9.41 -0.63 18.17
N ASP A 290 10.31 -0.95 17.23
CA ASP A 290 10.08 -1.80 16.05
C ASP A 290 10.09 -3.32 16.34
N ASN A 291 9.91 -3.75 17.60
CA ASN A 291 10.02 -5.15 17.99
C ASN A 291 8.89 -6.03 17.39
N PHE A 292 9.10 -6.49 16.16
CA PHE A 292 8.44 -7.63 15.54
C PHE A 292 9.28 -8.89 15.80
N ALA A 293 9.11 -9.53 16.95
CA ALA A 293 9.54 -10.91 17.13
C ALA A 293 8.36 -11.73 17.65
N PRO A 294 7.80 -12.67 16.85
CA PRO A 294 6.74 -13.55 17.34
C PRO A 294 7.31 -14.40 18.49
N THR A 295 6.71 -14.29 19.67
CA THR A 295 6.94 -15.27 20.72
C THR A 295 6.48 -16.63 20.20
N LEU A 296 7.42 -17.54 19.95
CA LEU A 296 7.16 -18.97 19.81
C LEU A 296 6.46 -19.44 21.10
N ALA A 297 5.14 -19.52 21.08
CA ALA A 297 4.38 -20.24 22.08
C ALA A 297 4.63 -21.74 21.88
N SER A 298 5.40 -22.34 22.79
CA SER A 298 5.57 -23.78 22.87
C SER A 298 4.25 -24.46 23.26
N LYS A 299 3.82 -25.42 22.41
CA LYS A 299 2.94 -26.58 22.68
C LYS A 299 1.71 -26.38 23.59
N GLY A 300 0.54 -26.46 22.97
CA GLY A 300 -0.72 -26.81 23.65
C GLY A 300 -1.90 -26.02 23.10
N ASN A 301 -2.99 -26.72 22.80
CA ASN A 301 -4.26 -26.18 22.33
C ASN A 301 -4.74 -24.95 23.13
N ASP A 302 -5.46 -24.07 22.42
CA ASP A 302 -6.31 -22.99 22.96
C ASP A 302 -5.64 -21.83 23.70
N ALA A 303 -4.58 -21.26 23.13
CA ALA A 303 -4.15 -19.90 23.46
C ALA A 303 -3.88 -19.09 22.19
N GLN A 304 -4.79 -18.15 21.87
CA GLN A 304 -4.47 -17.05 20.97
C GLN A 304 -3.29 -16.27 21.56
N SER A 305 -2.09 -16.45 21.00
CA SER A 305 -1.00 -15.51 21.29
C SER A 305 -1.36 -14.20 20.60
N THR A 306 -1.82 -13.23 21.36
CA THR A 306 -1.94 -11.84 20.93
C THR A 306 -0.61 -11.42 20.34
N GLN A 307 -0.59 -10.99 19.07
CA GLN A 307 0.57 -10.29 18.53
C GLN A 307 0.69 -8.99 19.33
N GLY A 308 1.53 -9.02 20.35
CA GLY A 308 1.80 -7.88 21.20
C GLY A 308 2.43 -6.78 20.35
N PHE A 309 1.78 -5.64 20.28
CA PHE A 309 2.37 -4.46 19.67
C PHE A 309 3.70 -4.12 20.39
N GLY A 310 4.67 -3.55 19.67
CA GLY A 310 5.93 -3.07 20.27
C GLY A 310 5.68 -2.08 21.42
N SER A 311 6.65 -1.87 22.31
CA SER A 311 6.48 -0.87 23.38
C SER A 311 6.46 0.54 22.78
N ALA A 312 5.74 1.49 23.38
CA ALA A 312 5.68 2.89 22.96
C ALA A 312 5.91 3.83 24.14
N VAL A 313 6.50 4.99 23.88
CA VAL A 313 6.71 6.05 24.89
C VAL A 313 6.27 7.39 24.33
N ALA A 314 5.55 8.17 25.13
CA ALA A 314 5.11 9.51 24.78
C ALA A 314 5.49 10.52 25.87
N VAL A 315 5.73 11.77 25.47
CA VAL A 315 6.04 12.88 26.39
C VAL A 315 5.10 14.06 26.17
N GLY A 316 4.80 14.78 27.25
CA GLY A 316 3.90 15.93 27.20
C GLY A 316 4.20 17.05 28.18
N VAL A 317 3.35 18.07 28.14
CA VAL A 317 3.41 19.25 29.01
C VAL A 317 3.32 18.84 30.49
N GLY A 318 4.11 19.50 31.34
CA GLY A 318 4.19 19.20 32.78
C GLY A 318 5.16 18.09 33.16
N GLY A 319 6.03 17.66 32.22
CA GLY A 319 7.07 16.65 32.47
C GLY A 319 6.52 15.21 32.47
N THR A 320 5.29 15.01 31.99
CA THR A 320 4.66 13.69 31.95
C THR A 320 5.33 12.80 30.89
N ILE A 321 5.70 11.58 31.31
CA ILE A 321 6.14 10.51 30.44
C ILE A 321 5.15 9.35 30.57
N LEU A 322 4.72 8.84 29.42
CA LEU A 322 3.76 7.76 29.33
C LEU A 322 4.41 6.58 28.61
N ARG A 323 4.14 5.37 29.08
CA ARG A 323 4.63 4.13 28.48
C ARG A 323 3.47 3.19 28.19
N SER A 324 3.51 2.59 27.01
CA SER A 324 2.68 1.46 26.63
C SER A 324 3.58 0.26 26.36
N SER A 325 3.23 -0.90 26.90
CA SER A 325 3.89 -2.18 26.62
C SER A 325 3.16 -3.00 25.55
N ASP A 326 2.05 -2.47 25.03
CA ASP A 326 1.15 -3.06 24.07
C ASP A 326 0.86 -2.07 22.93
N GLY A 327 1.90 -1.33 22.52
CA GLY A 327 1.97 -0.47 21.33
C GLY A 327 0.78 0.42 21.10
N GLY A 328 0.39 1.08 22.18
CA GLY A 328 -0.55 2.17 22.19
C GLY A 328 -1.94 1.80 22.67
N ALA A 329 -2.22 0.52 22.96
CA ALA A 329 -3.53 0.09 23.44
C ALA A 329 -3.78 0.55 24.88
N ASN A 330 -2.83 0.36 25.78
CA ASN A 330 -2.88 0.81 27.18
C ASN A 330 -1.66 1.67 27.54
N TRP A 331 -1.87 2.71 28.33
CA TRP A 331 -0.83 3.68 28.70
C TRP A 331 -0.71 3.83 30.21
N THR A 332 0.51 3.83 30.69
CA THR A 332 0.83 4.02 32.11
C THR A 332 1.79 5.19 32.28
N SER A 333 1.52 6.05 33.26
CA SER A 333 2.46 7.12 33.62
C SER A 333 3.69 6.52 34.28
N VAL A 334 4.87 6.84 33.75
CA VAL A 334 6.15 6.54 34.37
C VAL A 334 6.67 7.83 34.99
N ASN A 335 6.79 7.84 36.32
CA ASN A 335 7.26 9.02 37.06
C ASN A 335 8.68 9.38 36.63
N ALA A 336 8.84 10.48 35.90
CA ALA A 336 10.10 11.21 35.89
C ALA A 336 10.24 11.88 37.25
N SER A 337 11.20 11.45 38.05
CA SER A 337 11.45 12.03 39.37
C SER A 337 11.75 13.53 39.25
N GLY A 338 10.83 14.37 39.74
CA GLY A 338 11.12 15.72 40.22
C GLY A 338 11.24 16.87 39.22
N ASN A 339 11.10 16.67 37.90
CA ASN A 339 11.19 17.79 36.95
C ASN A 339 9.80 18.23 36.45
N ASN A 340 9.32 19.36 37.01
CA ASN A 340 8.10 20.05 36.57
C ASN A 340 8.24 20.75 35.19
N ASN A 341 9.33 20.51 34.45
CA ASN A 341 9.61 21.17 33.18
C ASN A 341 8.91 20.41 32.04
N ALA A 342 8.27 21.15 31.12
CA ALA A 342 7.59 20.56 29.97
C ALA A 342 8.58 19.89 29.02
N LEU A 343 8.30 18.65 28.63
CA LEU A 343 9.07 17.91 27.62
C LEU A 343 8.45 18.15 26.24
N ASN A 344 9.32 18.35 25.25
CA ASN A 344 8.95 18.73 23.88
C ASN A 344 9.15 17.58 22.89
N ALA A 345 10.22 16.79 23.02
CA ALA A 345 10.51 15.68 22.12
C ALA A 345 11.14 14.51 22.86
N ILE A 346 11.04 13.32 22.25
CA ILE A 346 11.63 12.08 22.72
C ILE A 346 12.08 11.27 21.51
N ASP A 347 13.23 10.61 21.62
CA ASP A 347 13.70 9.62 20.66
C ASP A 347 14.46 8.48 21.36
N GLY A 348 14.57 7.32 20.73
CA GLY A 348 15.21 6.15 21.33
C GLY A 348 15.30 4.95 20.41
N THR A 349 16.02 3.91 20.86
CA THR A 349 16.20 2.68 20.11
C THR A 349 15.31 1.57 20.67
N SER A 350 14.98 0.58 19.85
CA SER A 350 14.57 -0.73 20.38
C SER A 350 15.77 -1.38 21.08
N GLY A 351 15.51 -2.33 21.98
CA GLY A 351 16.59 -3.06 22.63
C GLY A 351 16.02 -4.28 23.31
N ALA A 352 16.59 -5.46 23.02
CA ALA A 352 16.33 -6.64 23.82
C ALA A 352 16.91 -6.40 25.22
N GLY A 353 16.04 -6.15 26.20
CA GLY A 353 16.45 -6.07 27.59
C GLY A 353 17.11 -7.38 28.00
N ALA A 354 18.44 -7.36 28.18
CA ALA A 354 19.13 -8.45 28.86
C ALA A 354 18.71 -8.46 30.33
N LYS A 355 17.67 -9.22 30.68
CA LYS A 355 17.55 -9.76 32.03
C LYS A 355 17.94 -11.23 31.99
N GLY A 356 19.18 -11.48 32.42
CA GLY A 356 19.62 -12.81 32.78
C GLY A 356 18.71 -13.39 33.87
N ASN A 357 18.26 -14.60 33.61
CA ASN A 357 17.72 -15.61 34.53
C ASN A 357 16.27 -15.46 35.04
N SER A 358 15.54 -16.56 34.80
CA SER A 358 14.26 -17.02 35.36
C SER A 358 12.95 -16.38 34.85
N THR A 359 12.19 -17.21 34.13
CA THR A 359 10.72 -17.18 33.96
C THR A 359 10.09 -15.94 33.30
N LEU A 360 9.67 -16.12 32.04
CA LEU A 360 8.51 -15.51 31.36
C LEU A 360 8.12 -14.07 31.78
N GLY A 361 8.40 -13.09 30.90
CA GLY A 361 7.59 -11.87 30.80
C GLY A 361 8.35 -10.55 30.67
N THR A 362 8.02 -9.80 29.61
CA THR A 362 8.38 -8.39 29.30
C THR A 362 9.75 -8.13 28.63
N GLN A 363 9.77 -8.23 27.30
CA GLN A 363 10.74 -7.51 26.45
C GLN A 363 10.45 -6.00 26.58
N GLY A 364 11.38 -5.23 27.13
CA GLY A 364 11.21 -3.78 27.35
C GLY A 364 11.64 -2.90 26.17
N PHE A 365 11.25 -1.62 26.21
CA PHE A 365 11.82 -0.56 25.36
C PHE A 365 13.36 -0.48 25.55
N GLY A 366 14.11 -0.15 24.50
CA GLY A 366 15.55 0.12 24.60
C GLY A 366 15.83 1.46 25.27
N SER A 367 17.06 1.98 25.16
CA SER A 367 17.38 3.29 25.73
C SER A 367 16.64 4.42 24.99
N ALA A 368 16.26 5.48 25.71
CA ALA A 368 15.57 6.65 25.17
C ALA A 368 16.09 7.96 25.78
N VAL A 369 15.95 9.06 25.05
CA VAL A 369 16.29 10.42 25.45
C VAL A 369 15.09 11.32 25.23
N ALA A 370 14.73 12.13 26.23
CA ALA A 370 13.69 13.15 26.13
C ALA A 370 14.28 14.53 26.40
N VAL A 371 13.80 15.55 25.68
CA VAL A 371 14.28 16.92 25.77
C VAL A 371 13.13 17.90 25.94
N GLY A 372 13.39 19.07 26.54
CA GLY A 372 12.31 20.02 26.85
C GLY A 372 12.74 21.44 27.21
N VAL A 373 11.82 22.13 27.88
CA VAL A 373 11.93 23.53 28.32
C VAL A 373 13.06 23.72 29.33
N GLY A 374 13.69 24.90 29.30
CA GLY A 374 14.89 25.21 30.09
C GLY A 374 16.08 24.33 29.70
N GLY A 375 16.02 23.77 28.48
CA GLY A 375 16.99 22.84 27.93
C GLY A 375 17.08 21.51 28.65
N THR A 376 16.05 21.11 29.40
CA THR A 376 16.03 19.85 30.14
C THR A 376 16.35 18.67 29.22
N ILE A 377 17.29 17.81 29.64
CA ILE A 377 17.59 16.52 28.99
C ILE A 377 17.41 15.39 30.00
N LEU A 378 16.58 14.41 29.65
CA LEU A 378 16.36 13.19 30.41
C LEU A 378 16.78 11.98 29.59
N ARG A 379 17.32 10.96 30.24
CA ARG A 379 17.72 9.68 29.65
C ARG A 379 17.05 8.53 30.40
N SER A 380 16.71 7.49 29.67
CA SER A 380 16.27 6.21 30.22
C SER A 380 16.98 5.06 29.53
N ALA A 381 17.39 4.05 30.29
CA ALA A 381 18.00 2.84 29.73
C ALA A 381 16.98 1.75 29.38
N ASP A 382 15.78 1.80 29.97
CA ASP A 382 14.74 0.77 29.95
C ASP A 382 13.35 1.29 29.51
N GLY A 383 13.27 2.60 29.21
CA GLY A 383 12.03 3.33 28.94
C GLY A 383 11.12 3.49 30.16
N VAL A 384 11.57 3.14 31.36
CA VAL A 384 10.79 3.20 32.61
C VAL A 384 11.40 4.18 33.59
N SER A 385 12.70 4.05 33.82
CA SER A 385 13.46 4.83 34.79
C SER A 385 14.13 5.99 34.06
N TRP A 386 13.80 7.22 34.43
CA TRP A 386 14.31 8.43 33.79
C TRP A 386 15.21 9.22 34.73
N THR A 387 16.41 9.57 34.25
CA THR A 387 17.39 10.38 34.98
C THR A 387 17.75 11.62 34.19
N SER A 388 18.06 12.73 34.87
CA SER A 388 18.57 13.92 34.20
C SER A 388 19.98 13.63 33.64
N ALA A 389 20.20 14.04 32.39
CA ALA A 389 21.44 13.79 31.66
C ALA A 389 22.10 15.09 31.13
N GLY A 390 21.58 16.24 31.55
CA GLY A 390 22.13 17.55 31.21
C GLY A 390 21.05 18.63 31.10
N SER A 391 21.51 19.86 30.88
CA SER A 391 20.67 20.99 30.47
C SER A 391 21.34 21.82 29.39
N ALA A 392 20.56 22.27 28.41
CA ALA A 392 20.91 23.36 27.53
C ALA A 392 20.52 24.70 28.17
N GLY A 393 21.23 25.78 27.89
CA GLY A 393 20.80 27.14 28.31
C GLY A 393 19.59 27.67 27.54
N ALA A 394 18.93 26.86 26.71
CA ALA A 394 17.83 27.22 25.82
C ALA A 394 16.85 26.07 25.63
N ASP A 395 15.60 26.35 25.26
CA ASP A 395 14.58 25.34 25.03
C ASP A 395 14.93 24.41 23.87
N LEU A 396 14.88 23.10 24.12
CA LEU A 396 15.08 22.06 23.11
C LEU A 396 13.72 21.61 22.56
N ARG A 397 13.63 21.45 21.23
CA ARG A 397 12.39 21.12 20.51
C ARG A 397 12.43 19.77 19.81
N GLY A 398 13.62 19.28 19.43
CA GLY A 398 13.79 18.00 18.76
C GLY A 398 14.99 17.25 19.30
N VAL A 399 14.92 15.92 19.28
CA VAL A 399 16.04 15.02 19.61
C VAL A 399 16.03 13.85 18.63
N ALA A 400 17.20 13.41 18.20
CA ALA A 400 17.40 12.23 17.37
C ALA A 400 18.55 11.40 17.91
N VAL A 401 18.39 10.08 17.89
CA VAL A 401 19.33 9.11 18.45
C VAL A 401 19.77 8.15 17.34
N SER A 402 21.07 7.82 17.31
CA SER A 402 21.63 6.86 16.36
C SER A 402 21.29 5.42 16.76
N ASN A 403 21.04 4.57 15.77
CA ASN A 403 20.84 3.12 15.96
C ASN A 403 22.17 2.34 16.08
N ASP A 404 23.28 3.03 16.33
CA ASP A 404 24.61 2.44 16.39
C ASP A 404 24.71 1.48 17.58
N TYR A 405 24.31 0.22 17.36
CA TYR A 405 24.60 -0.90 18.25
C TYR A 405 26.08 -1.23 18.13
N THR A 406 26.93 -0.44 18.77
CA THR A 406 28.21 -0.99 19.17
C THR A 406 27.91 -2.02 20.25
N LEU A 407 27.91 -3.30 19.88
CA LEU A 407 28.34 -4.38 20.76
C LEU A 407 29.73 -3.98 21.28
N ALA A 408 29.76 -3.18 22.34
CA ALA A 408 30.94 -3.02 23.16
C ALA A 408 31.10 -4.35 23.91
N VAL A 409 31.53 -5.39 23.19
CA VAL A 409 32.31 -6.49 23.76
C VAL A 409 33.66 -5.87 24.13
N VAL A 410 33.67 -4.97 25.10
CA VAL A 410 34.83 -4.86 25.96
C VAL A 410 34.64 -6.02 26.92
N GLN A 411 35.36 -7.11 26.67
CA GLN A 411 35.66 -8.09 27.71
C GLN A 411 36.35 -7.35 28.86
N LYS A 412 35.57 -6.73 29.75
CA LYS A 412 36.02 -6.35 31.08
C LYS A 412 35.78 -7.58 31.95
N SER A 413 36.81 -8.39 32.06
CA SER A 413 36.98 -9.32 33.17
C SER A 413 36.78 -8.54 34.48
N ASN A 414 35.57 -8.60 35.07
CA ASN A 414 35.24 -8.40 36.50
C ASN A 414 33.76 -7.96 36.72
N GLY A 415 32.79 -8.73 36.21
CA GLY A 415 31.45 -8.79 36.82
C GLY A 415 30.57 -7.54 36.79
N ALA A 416 30.80 -6.56 35.91
CA ALA A 416 29.90 -5.42 35.73
C ALA A 416 28.88 -5.67 34.60
N GLN A 417 27.62 -5.33 34.86
CA GLN A 417 26.48 -5.39 33.94
C GLN A 417 26.81 -4.68 32.61
N GLY A 418 26.50 -5.31 31.48
CA GLY A 418 26.68 -4.72 30.15
C GLY A 418 25.82 -3.47 30.01
N VAL A 419 26.45 -2.33 29.73
CA VAL A 419 25.75 -1.07 29.41
C VAL A 419 25.30 -1.13 27.96
N ASN A 420 24.00 -1.35 27.74
CA ASN A 420 23.34 -0.99 26.50
C ASN A 420 23.39 0.54 26.39
N GLY A 421 24.32 1.07 25.59
CA GLY A 421 24.49 2.50 25.36
C GLY A 421 24.39 2.81 23.87
N PHE A 422 23.82 3.96 23.54
CA PHE A 422 23.69 4.43 22.16
C PHE A 422 25.06 4.86 21.59
N GLY A 423 25.24 4.82 20.27
CA GLY A 423 26.48 5.32 19.65
C GLY A 423 26.59 6.86 19.58
N SER A 424 25.50 7.59 19.33
CA SER A 424 25.43 9.06 19.28
C SER A 424 24.00 9.61 19.37
N ALA A 425 23.84 10.87 19.75
CA ALA A 425 22.55 11.58 19.77
C ALA A 425 22.73 13.08 19.49
N VAL A 426 21.70 13.71 18.94
CA VAL A 426 21.65 15.16 18.67
C VAL A 426 20.34 15.73 19.19
N ALA A 427 20.41 16.89 19.84
CA ALA A 427 19.26 17.67 20.26
C ALA A 427 19.33 19.06 19.64
N VAL A 428 18.18 19.60 19.23
CA VAL A 428 18.07 20.91 18.57
C VAL A 428 16.99 21.77 19.20
N GLY A 429 17.10 23.09 19.09
CA GLY A 429 16.17 24.00 19.74
C GLY A 429 16.25 25.47 19.33
N VAL A 430 15.82 26.33 20.25
CA VAL A 430 15.68 27.78 20.07
C VAL A 430 17.04 28.44 19.79
N GLY A 431 17.03 29.49 18.97
CA GLY A 431 18.23 30.27 18.64
C GLY A 431 19.28 29.49 17.85
N GLY A 432 18.88 28.44 17.13
CA GLY A 432 19.80 27.55 16.43
C GLY A 432 20.62 26.64 17.34
N THR A 433 20.17 26.44 18.59
CA THR A 433 20.86 25.56 19.54
C THR A 433 20.94 24.15 18.98
N ILE A 434 22.14 23.58 18.96
CA ILE A 434 22.42 22.18 18.65
C ILE A 434 23.31 21.65 19.76
N LEU A 435 23.01 20.48 20.28
CA LEU A 435 23.85 19.71 21.18
C LEU A 435 24.05 18.32 20.61
N ARG A 436 25.23 17.75 20.80
CA ARG A 436 25.56 16.39 20.43
C ARG A 436 26.09 15.59 21.62
N SER A 437 25.78 14.31 21.63
CA SER A 437 26.32 13.31 22.54
C SER A 437 26.92 12.18 21.71
N SER A 438 28.08 11.68 22.14
CA SER A 438 28.77 10.53 21.54
C SER A 438 28.82 9.32 22.48
N ASP A 439 28.11 9.40 23.60
CA ASP A 439 28.05 8.38 24.65
C ASP A 439 26.60 8.01 24.99
N GLY A 440 25.72 8.24 24.03
CA GLY A 440 24.33 7.86 24.14
C GLY A 440 23.53 8.66 25.16
N GLY A 441 23.68 9.97 25.05
CA GLY A 441 22.92 10.95 25.78
C GLY A 441 23.36 11.14 27.22
N ASP A 442 24.49 10.58 27.65
CA ASP A 442 25.03 10.75 29.01
C ASP A 442 25.77 12.10 29.17
N ASN A 443 26.52 12.51 28.15
CA ASN A 443 27.16 13.83 28.11
C ASN A 443 26.83 14.56 26.79
N TRP A 444 26.57 15.87 26.91
CA TRP A 444 26.14 16.72 25.80
C TRP A 444 27.10 17.89 25.61
N ASN A 445 27.52 18.11 24.36
CA ASN A 445 28.45 19.17 23.99
C ASN A 445 27.90 19.97 22.80
N ALA A 446 28.28 21.24 22.69
CA ALA A 446 28.01 22.04 21.50
C ALA A 446 28.71 21.45 20.25
N PRO A 447 28.16 21.65 19.03
CA PRO A 447 28.84 21.29 17.80
C PRO A 447 30.12 22.12 17.62
N VAL A 448 31.02 21.63 16.76
CA VAL A 448 32.22 22.36 16.36
C VAL A 448 31.84 23.55 15.47
N SER A 449 30.83 23.40 14.62
CA SER A 449 30.28 24.48 13.80
C SER A 449 28.78 24.32 13.53
N ALA A 450 28.03 25.41 13.63
CA ALA A 450 26.61 25.49 13.27
C ALA A 450 26.32 26.83 12.56
N PRO A 451 25.78 26.82 11.32
CA PRO A 451 25.73 28.03 10.49
C PRO A 451 24.46 28.89 10.65
N SER A 452 23.52 28.55 11.55
CA SER A 452 22.24 29.26 11.67
C SER A 452 21.92 29.65 13.11
N ALA A 453 21.40 30.87 13.30
CA ALA A 453 20.81 31.36 14.54
C ALA A 453 19.27 31.19 14.59
N SER A 454 18.67 30.59 13.56
CA SER A 454 17.23 30.37 13.49
C SER A 454 16.79 29.19 14.35
N ASP A 455 15.61 29.31 14.96
CA ASP A 455 14.99 28.22 15.71
C ASP A 455 14.88 26.93 14.88
N LEU A 456 15.34 25.82 15.48
CA LEU A 456 15.20 24.47 14.94
C LEU A 456 14.04 23.77 15.64
N ASN A 457 13.19 23.10 14.85
CA ASN A 457 11.94 22.47 15.32
C ASN A 457 12.08 20.95 15.45
N ALA A 458 12.78 20.29 14.53
CA ALA A 458 12.95 18.84 14.53
C ALA A 458 14.32 18.44 13.98
N VAL A 459 14.76 17.23 14.34
CA VAL A 459 15.99 16.62 13.83
C VAL A 459 15.74 15.13 13.60
N ALA A 460 16.34 14.57 12.56
CA ALA A 460 16.31 13.14 12.25
C ALA A 460 17.72 12.62 11.98
N TRP A 461 17.99 11.41 12.44
CA TRP A 461 19.24 10.69 12.18
C TRP A 461 19.11 9.81 10.92
N PHE A 462 20.19 9.63 10.17
CA PHE A 462 20.26 8.70 9.04
C PHE A 462 21.68 8.19 8.80
N GLY A 463 21.80 6.95 8.31
CA GLY A 463 23.10 6.29 8.14
C GLY A 463 23.56 5.55 9.39
N ASP A 464 24.21 4.41 9.16
CA ASP A 464 24.90 3.62 10.17
C ASP A 464 26.36 4.05 10.29
N ALA A 465 26.93 3.93 11.49
CA ALA A 465 28.38 4.05 11.72
C ALA A 465 29.24 3.02 10.96
N PHE A 466 28.66 2.15 10.14
CA PHE A 466 29.33 0.97 9.57
C PHE A 466 29.89 1.21 8.17
N ALA A 467 30.93 2.03 8.12
CA ALA A 467 31.92 1.98 7.05
C ALA A 467 33.36 2.19 7.55
N ALA A 468 33.74 1.55 8.67
CA ALA A 468 35.15 1.19 8.86
C ALA A 468 35.45 -0.07 8.04
N LYS A 469 35.67 0.12 6.73
CA LYS A 469 36.33 -0.89 5.89
C LYS A 469 37.75 -1.04 6.41
N GLY A 470 37.98 -2.01 7.28
CA GLY A 470 39.32 -2.40 7.71
C GLY A 470 39.52 -2.38 9.22
N ASN A 471 39.69 -3.58 9.75
CA ASN A 471 40.37 -3.89 11.00
C ASN A 471 41.61 -3.00 11.23
N THR A 472 41.49 -1.95 12.03
CA THR A 472 42.60 -1.42 12.85
C THR A 472 42.04 -0.94 14.17
N ALA A 473 42.72 -1.34 15.24
CA ALA A 473 42.45 -0.90 16.59
C ALA A 473 42.54 0.64 16.70
N LEU A 474 41.59 1.23 17.43
CA LEU A 474 41.58 2.60 17.95
C LEU A 474 41.66 3.72 16.89
N GLY A 475 40.49 4.28 16.55
CA GLY A 475 40.38 5.70 16.19
C GLY A 475 39.90 6.04 14.78
N THR A 476 38.61 5.79 14.50
CA THR A 476 37.63 6.77 13.96
C THR A 476 36.33 6.00 13.75
N GLN A 477 35.43 6.05 14.73
CA GLN A 477 34.06 5.57 14.59
C GLN A 477 33.39 6.46 13.53
N GLY A 478 32.78 5.87 12.50
CA GLY A 478 31.97 6.65 11.57
C GLY A 478 30.79 7.23 12.35
N PHE A 479 30.73 8.52 12.56
CA PHE A 479 29.58 9.13 13.22
C PHE A 479 28.47 9.26 12.17
N GLY A 480 27.28 8.71 12.44
CA GLY A 480 26.14 8.76 11.49
C GLY A 480 25.75 10.18 11.05
N SER A 481 24.84 10.31 10.08
CA SER A 481 24.42 11.59 9.53
C SER A 481 23.12 12.11 10.17
N ALA A 482 22.88 13.41 10.10
CA ALA A 482 21.67 14.01 10.66
C ALA A 482 21.14 15.18 9.83
N VAL A 483 19.82 15.37 9.82
CA VAL A 483 19.14 16.54 9.22
C VAL A 483 18.33 17.23 10.30
N ALA A 484 18.53 18.55 10.46
CA ALA A 484 17.72 19.40 11.33
C ALA A 484 16.93 20.40 10.48
N VAL A 485 15.70 20.69 10.89
CA VAL A 485 14.77 21.58 10.18
C VAL A 485 14.18 22.63 11.11
N GLY A 486 13.83 23.80 10.58
CA GLY A 486 13.41 24.91 11.41
C GLY A 486 12.62 26.02 10.71
N VAL A 487 12.61 27.17 11.36
CA VAL A 487 11.87 28.38 10.92
C VAL A 487 12.43 28.93 9.60
N GLY A 488 11.55 29.51 8.78
CA GLY A 488 11.95 30.20 7.55
C GLY A 488 12.56 29.28 6.48
N GLY A 489 12.14 28.02 6.43
CA GLY A 489 12.66 27.04 5.47
C GLY A 489 14.07 26.52 5.80
N THR A 490 14.56 26.73 7.03
CA THR A 490 15.91 26.31 7.44
C THR A 490 16.05 24.80 7.40
N ILE A 491 17.04 24.30 6.65
CA ILE A 491 17.50 22.91 6.68
C ILE A 491 19.01 22.90 6.93
N LEU A 492 19.44 22.15 7.95
CA LEU A 492 20.84 21.89 8.26
C LEU A 492 21.12 20.40 8.08
N ARG A 493 22.29 20.06 7.54
CA ARG A 493 22.74 18.68 7.34
C ARG A 493 24.14 18.49 7.91
N SER A 494 24.31 17.39 8.63
CA SER A 494 25.57 16.89 9.20
C SER A 494 25.87 15.51 8.64
N LEU A 495 27.16 15.22 8.42
CA LEU A 495 27.67 13.92 7.97
C LEU A 495 28.63 13.27 8.99
N ASP A 496 28.77 13.85 10.18
CA ASP A 496 29.78 13.47 11.18
C ASP A 496 29.21 13.46 12.62
N GLY A 497 27.98 12.97 12.77
CA GLY A 497 27.30 12.82 14.06
C GLY A 497 26.90 14.11 14.75
N GLY A 498 26.68 15.16 13.97
CA GLY A 498 26.30 16.48 14.46
C GLY A 498 27.49 17.30 14.93
N ALA A 499 28.72 16.94 14.58
CA ALA A 499 29.90 17.73 14.92
C ALA A 499 30.00 18.98 14.03
N ASN A 500 29.72 18.86 12.72
CA ASN A 500 29.71 19.95 11.77
C ASN A 500 28.42 19.99 10.95
N TRP A 501 27.86 21.18 10.79
CA TRP A 501 26.59 21.38 10.07
C TRP A 501 26.76 22.31 8.88
N SER A 502 26.03 22.02 7.82
CA SER A 502 25.95 22.84 6.61
C SER A 502 24.50 23.14 6.27
N SER A 503 24.21 24.34 5.77
CA SER A 503 22.86 24.71 5.32
C SER A 503 22.56 24.11 3.95
N VAL A 504 21.34 23.61 3.78
CA VAL A 504 20.82 23.09 2.49
C VAL A 504 19.60 23.91 2.09
N SER A 505 19.46 24.22 0.80
CA SER A 505 18.28 24.93 0.30
C SER A 505 17.05 24.02 0.37
N SER A 506 15.95 24.55 0.92
CA SER A 506 14.65 23.88 0.99
C SER A 506 13.73 24.20 -0.19
N GLY A 507 14.05 25.24 -0.97
CA GLY A 507 13.18 25.77 -2.03
C GLY A 507 11.91 26.49 -1.52
N THR A 508 11.79 26.73 -0.21
CA THR A 508 10.62 27.40 0.41
C THR A 508 11.03 28.24 1.61
N ASN A 509 10.21 29.21 2.00
CA ASN A 509 10.37 29.99 3.24
C ASN A 509 9.38 29.54 4.33
N ALA A 510 8.60 28.49 4.09
CA ALA A 510 7.65 27.96 5.06
C ALA A 510 8.38 27.40 6.30
N ASN A 511 7.76 27.53 7.47
CA ASN A 511 8.28 26.91 8.69
C ASN A 511 8.21 25.40 8.57
N LEU A 512 9.36 24.73 8.71
CA LEU A 512 9.47 23.27 8.68
C LEU A 512 9.33 22.75 10.11
N LEU A 513 8.45 21.77 10.32
CA LEU A 513 7.98 21.38 11.65
C LEU A 513 8.40 19.96 12.05
N SER A 514 8.48 19.04 11.09
CA SER A 514 8.84 17.64 11.35
C SER A 514 9.67 17.09 10.20
N VAL A 515 10.60 16.19 10.50
CA VAL A 515 11.47 15.53 9.53
C VAL A 515 11.61 14.06 9.89
N VAL A 516 11.57 13.18 8.88
CA VAL A 516 11.80 11.75 9.01
C VAL A 516 12.71 11.27 7.89
N MET A 517 13.71 10.46 8.22
CA MET A 517 14.55 9.77 7.24
C MET A 517 14.18 8.30 7.23
N THR A 518 13.74 7.77 6.09
CA THR A 518 13.27 6.38 5.97
C THR A 518 14.38 5.44 5.53
N THR A 519 15.40 5.97 4.85
CA THR A 519 16.64 5.28 4.50
C THR A 519 17.80 6.27 4.57
N GLN A 520 19.02 5.82 4.23
CA GLN A 520 20.19 6.71 4.11
C GLN A 520 20.03 7.78 3.03
N THR A 521 19.15 7.55 2.05
CA THR A 521 18.96 8.43 0.89
C THR A 521 17.57 9.05 0.83
N VAL A 522 16.56 8.43 1.44
CA VAL A 522 15.17 8.87 1.34
C VAL A 522 14.70 9.47 2.66
N GLY A 523 14.04 10.63 2.58
CA GLY A 523 13.47 11.31 3.73
C GLY A 523 12.43 12.34 3.34
N TYR A 524 11.68 12.79 4.34
CA TYR A 524 10.52 13.67 4.18
C TYR A 524 10.47 14.73 5.28
N ILE A 525 9.98 15.91 4.92
CA ILE A 525 9.76 17.03 5.83
C ILE A 525 8.31 17.50 5.68
N SER A 526 7.65 17.83 6.79
CA SER A 526 6.36 18.53 6.79
C SER A 526 6.47 19.91 7.41
N GLY A 527 5.59 20.83 7.03
CA GLY A 527 5.61 22.19 7.56
C GLY A 527 4.33 23.00 7.32
N ALA A 528 4.43 24.30 7.58
CA ALA A 528 3.34 25.26 7.42
C ALA A 528 2.82 25.33 5.97
N GLY A 529 1.54 25.68 5.82
CA GLY A 529 0.93 25.88 4.51
C GLY A 529 0.83 24.59 3.67
N GLY A 530 0.68 23.43 4.31
CA GLY A 530 0.67 22.13 3.63
C GLY A 530 2.01 21.70 3.04
N THR A 531 3.12 22.31 3.45
CA THR A 531 4.44 22.01 2.88
C THR A 531 4.84 20.57 3.14
N ILE A 532 5.18 19.83 2.07
CA ILE A 532 5.88 18.54 2.14
C ILE A 532 7.11 18.63 1.25
N LEU A 533 8.28 18.26 1.77
CA LEU A 533 9.51 18.10 1.00
C LEU A 533 9.93 16.63 1.02
N LYS A 534 10.51 16.16 -0.08
CA LYS A 534 11.11 14.83 -0.19
C LYS A 534 12.56 14.94 -0.62
N THR A 535 13.42 14.10 -0.06
CA THR A 535 14.77 13.87 -0.55
C THR A 535 14.94 12.43 -1.00
N THR A 536 15.76 12.22 -2.02
CA THR A 536 16.27 10.92 -2.47
C THR A 536 17.80 10.90 -2.46
N THR A 537 18.43 11.93 -1.88
CA THR A 537 19.87 12.16 -1.84
C THR A 537 20.41 12.27 -0.41
N GLY A 538 19.65 11.79 0.58
CA GLY A 538 20.06 11.80 1.99
C GLY A 538 20.14 13.22 2.55
N GLY A 539 19.23 14.10 2.13
CA GLY A 539 19.15 15.48 2.58
C GLY A 539 20.10 16.44 1.86
N ALA A 540 20.86 16.01 0.85
CA ALA A 540 21.71 16.91 0.05
C ALA A 540 20.89 17.84 -0.87
N GLY A 541 19.68 17.41 -1.26
CA GLY A 541 18.70 18.21 -1.98
C GLY A 541 17.27 17.80 -1.64
N TRP A 542 16.33 18.74 -1.75
CA TRP A 542 14.93 18.58 -1.37
C TRP A 542 14.00 19.08 -2.47
N GLU A 543 12.92 18.33 -2.70
CA GLU A 543 11.91 18.62 -3.72
C GLU A 543 10.52 18.76 -3.08
N LEU A 544 9.80 19.82 -3.45
CA LEU A 544 8.41 20.05 -3.01
C LEU A 544 7.47 18.99 -3.55
N GLN A 545 6.61 18.49 -2.66
CA GLN A 545 5.56 17.52 -2.97
C GLN A 545 4.19 18.16 -2.78
N SER A 546 3.22 17.76 -3.61
CA SER A 546 1.83 18.22 -3.46
C SER A 546 1.13 17.47 -2.34
N SER A 547 0.76 18.17 -1.27
CA SER A 547 0.02 17.62 -0.13
C SER A 547 -1.50 17.65 -0.32
N GLY A 548 -2.01 18.44 -1.27
CA GLY A 548 -3.44 18.64 -1.50
C GLY A 548 -4.15 19.50 -0.47
N THR A 549 -3.44 20.05 0.53
CA THR A 549 -3.97 20.94 1.57
C THR A 549 -3.10 22.18 1.75
N SER A 550 -3.67 23.23 2.33
CA SER A 550 -2.94 24.41 2.83
C SER A 550 -2.84 24.44 4.36
N ASP A 551 -3.43 23.47 5.05
CA ASP A 551 -3.34 23.35 6.50
C ASP A 551 -1.91 23.03 6.92
N THR A 552 -1.48 23.58 8.05
CA THR A 552 -0.15 23.31 8.60
C THR A 552 -0.02 21.84 8.98
N LEU A 553 1.00 21.17 8.46
CA LEU A 553 1.31 19.77 8.78
C LEU A 553 2.35 19.71 9.90
N ASN A 554 1.87 19.45 11.11
CA ASN A 554 2.65 19.49 12.35
C ASN A 554 3.64 18.33 12.48
N ALA A 555 3.27 17.13 12.00
CA ALA A 555 4.09 15.95 12.13
C ALA A 555 3.96 15.03 10.92
N ILE A 556 5.01 14.25 10.64
CA ILE A 556 5.05 13.29 9.54
C ILE A 556 5.70 11.98 9.98
N ALA A 557 5.09 10.85 9.63
CA ALA A 557 5.64 9.52 9.85
C ALA A 557 5.52 8.71 8.55
N ILE A 558 6.65 8.25 8.03
CA ILE A 558 6.71 7.46 6.80
C ILE A 558 7.63 6.25 7.04
N LEU A 559 7.22 5.11 6.53
CA LEU A 559 7.93 3.85 6.59
C LEU A 559 8.94 3.72 5.45
N PRO A 560 9.96 2.85 5.56
CA PRO A 560 10.85 2.53 4.44
C PRO A 560 10.14 2.06 3.17
N SER A 561 8.94 1.47 3.29
CA SER A 561 8.09 1.07 2.16
C SER A 561 7.50 2.26 1.37
N GLY A 562 7.56 3.48 1.90
CA GLY A 562 6.92 4.67 1.33
C GLY A 562 5.49 4.89 1.80
N SER A 563 4.90 3.97 2.56
CA SER A 563 3.61 4.21 3.23
C SER A 563 3.78 5.15 4.42
N GLY A 564 2.88 6.10 4.59
CA GLY A 564 2.95 7.04 5.70
C GLY A 564 1.88 8.11 5.73
N VAL A 565 1.90 8.90 6.79
CA VAL A 565 0.91 9.93 7.07
C VAL A 565 1.59 11.20 7.60
N ALA A 566 1.13 12.35 7.13
CA ALA A 566 1.37 13.65 7.73
C ALA A 566 0.07 14.13 8.39
N VAL A 567 0.17 14.63 9.61
CA VAL A 567 -0.96 15.13 10.38
C VAL A 567 -0.78 16.61 10.71
N GLY A 568 -1.88 17.34 10.77
CA GLY A 568 -1.86 18.79 10.82
C GLY A 568 -3.03 19.43 11.54
N SER A 569 -3.06 20.75 11.47
CA SER A 569 -4.12 21.58 12.04
C SER A 569 -5.52 21.15 11.55
N ASN A 570 -6.54 21.43 12.36
CA ASN A 570 -7.95 21.19 12.01
C ASN A 570 -8.29 19.71 11.74
N GLY A 571 -7.52 18.78 12.30
CA GLY A 571 -7.71 17.34 12.08
C GLY A 571 -7.24 16.86 10.70
N THR A 572 -6.52 17.69 9.96
CA THR A 572 -6.02 17.34 8.63
C THR A 572 -5.05 16.17 8.73
N SER A 573 -5.24 15.16 7.88
CA SER A 573 -4.27 14.11 7.64
C SER A 573 -4.04 13.94 6.13
N VAL A 574 -2.83 13.56 5.76
CA VAL A 574 -2.35 13.47 4.39
C VAL A 574 -1.57 12.18 4.27
N ILE A 575 -2.07 11.22 3.48
CA ILE A 575 -1.64 9.82 3.47
C ILE A 575 -0.98 9.46 2.14
N THR A 576 0.12 8.73 2.19
CA THR A 576 0.76 8.12 1.03
C THR A 576 0.94 6.62 1.24
N ASN A 577 0.93 5.86 0.15
CA ASN A 577 1.27 4.44 0.10
C ASN A 577 2.49 4.16 -0.79
N ASN A 578 3.11 5.21 -1.34
CA ASN A 578 4.15 5.10 -2.37
C ASN A 578 5.28 6.12 -2.21
N GLY A 579 5.32 6.85 -1.10
CA GLY A 579 6.32 7.87 -0.84
C GLY A 579 6.18 9.12 -1.71
N GLY A 580 5.00 9.40 -2.27
CA GLY A 580 4.69 10.68 -2.92
C GLY A 580 5.06 10.80 -4.41
N GLY A 581 4.84 9.76 -5.22
CA GLY A 581 5.13 9.79 -6.67
C GLY A 581 4.07 10.46 -7.56
N ASN A 582 2.85 10.68 -7.04
CA ASN A 582 1.79 11.54 -7.57
C ASN A 582 0.54 11.34 -6.70
N THR A 583 -0.02 12.45 -6.19
CA THR A 583 -1.20 12.56 -5.31
C THR A 583 -1.04 11.89 -3.94
N ILE A 584 -0.80 12.71 -2.92
CA ILE A 584 -0.94 12.32 -1.52
C ILE A 584 -2.43 12.46 -1.16
N LEU A 585 -3.03 11.39 -0.63
CA LEU A 585 -4.46 11.31 -0.30
C LEU A 585 -4.73 12.13 0.95
N ALA A 586 -5.33 13.31 0.81
CA ALA A 586 -5.81 14.08 1.95
C ALA A 586 -7.06 13.40 2.54
N THR A 587 -7.08 13.17 3.85
CA THR A 587 -8.28 12.83 4.63
C THR A 587 -8.35 13.73 5.85
N GLY A 588 -9.50 14.37 6.09
CA GLY A 588 -9.76 15.04 7.38
C GLY A 588 -10.39 16.42 7.28
N ASN A 589 -11.56 16.52 6.65
CA ASN A 589 -12.73 17.17 7.24
C ASN A 589 -13.96 16.60 6.54
N ASP A 590 -14.98 16.23 7.31
CA ASP A 590 -16.19 15.57 6.85
C ASP A 590 -16.85 16.29 5.67
N ALA A 591 -16.62 15.75 4.48
CA ALA A 591 -17.58 15.63 3.41
C ALA A 591 -17.15 14.45 2.53
N ALA A 592 -18.15 13.67 2.11
CA ALA A 592 -18.10 12.53 1.19
C ALA A 592 -16.88 12.45 0.24
N PRO A 593 -16.41 11.24 -0.11
CA PRO A 593 -15.15 11.01 -0.81
C PRO A 593 -15.08 11.82 -2.11
N VAL A 594 -14.23 12.86 -2.16
CA VAL A 594 -13.97 13.57 -3.42
C VAL A 594 -12.84 12.85 -4.16
N SER A 595 -13.20 11.67 -4.67
CA SER A 595 -12.73 11.31 -6.00
C SER A 595 -13.32 12.33 -6.98
N GLY A 596 -12.47 13.01 -7.74
CA GLY A 596 -12.91 13.82 -8.88
C GLY A 596 -13.18 15.30 -8.61
N LYS A 597 -12.15 16.08 -8.23
CA LYS A 597 -12.14 17.50 -8.64
C LYS A 597 -11.82 17.53 -10.13
N PRO A 598 -12.74 18.01 -10.99
CA PRO A 598 -12.44 18.20 -12.39
C PRO A 598 -11.42 19.33 -12.54
N SER A 599 -10.40 19.12 -13.38
CA SER A 599 -9.40 20.13 -13.71
C SER A 599 -9.95 21.25 -14.60
N GLU A 600 -11.15 21.06 -15.17
CA GLU A 600 -11.75 21.96 -16.16
C GLU A 600 -13.18 22.34 -15.79
N PHE A 601 -13.71 23.36 -16.45
CA PHE A 601 -15.13 23.74 -16.38
C PHE A 601 -15.91 23.01 -17.48
N GLY A 602 -17.03 22.38 -17.15
CA GLY A 602 -17.83 21.69 -18.16
C GLY A 602 -19.31 21.52 -17.83
N LEU A 603 -20.14 21.74 -18.83
CA LEU A 603 -21.58 21.49 -18.81
C LEU A 603 -21.86 20.20 -19.60
N LYS A 604 -22.54 19.22 -19.00
CA LYS A 604 -22.94 17.98 -19.69
C LYS A 604 -24.28 18.13 -20.38
N GLN A 605 -24.52 17.26 -21.37
CA GLN A 605 -25.84 17.14 -21.99
C GLN A 605 -26.84 16.62 -20.95
N ASN A 606 -27.99 17.28 -20.82
CA ASN A 606 -29.07 16.87 -19.94
C ASN A 606 -29.56 15.46 -20.29
N TYR A 607 -29.95 14.68 -19.28
CA TYR A 607 -30.47 13.33 -19.45
C TYR A 607 -31.73 13.12 -18.58
N PRO A 608 -32.81 12.56 -19.13
CA PRO A 608 -33.00 12.19 -20.54
C PRO A 608 -33.07 13.41 -21.49
N ASN A 609 -32.84 13.20 -22.79
CA ASN A 609 -33.05 14.19 -23.87
C ASN A 609 -33.34 13.47 -25.20
N PRO A 610 -34.58 13.48 -25.76
CA PRO A 610 -35.74 14.26 -25.30
C PRO A 610 -36.23 13.86 -23.91
N PHE A 611 -36.91 14.77 -23.19
CA PHE A 611 -37.41 14.52 -21.83
C PHE A 611 -38.89 14.83 -21.67
N ASN A 612 -39.53 14.21 -20.68
CA ASN A 612 -40.93 14.44 -20.29
C ASN A 612 -41.22 13.97 -18.83
N PRO A 613 -41.71 14.82 -17.90
CA PRO A 613 -41.63 16.28 -17.91
C PRO A 613 -40.30 16.80 -17.36
N SER A 614 -39.43 15.93 -16.82
CA SER A 614 -38.21 16.32 -16.11
C SER A 614 -36.93 15.76 -16.72
N THR A 615 -35.83 16.47 -16.49
CA THR A 615 -34.48 16.10 -16.92
C THR A 615 -33.45 16.56 -15.89
N THR A 616 -32.28 15.92 -15.84
CA THR A 616 -31.17 16.31 -14.97
C THR A 616 -30.08 16.99 -15.79
N ILE A 617 -29.64 18.16 -15.35
CA ILE A 617 -28.51 18.90 -15.93
C ILE A 617 -27.33 18.77 -14.98
N SER A 618 -26.26 18.12 -15.44
CA SER A 618 -25.02 17.96 -14.68
C SER A 618 -23.91 18.86 -15.23
N TYR A 619 -23.12 19.44 -14.35
CA TYR A 619 -21.98 20.29 -14.71
C TYR A 619 -20.91 20.21 -13.65
N PHE A 620 -19.74 20.77 -13.93
CA PHE A 620 -18.63 20.71 -13.02
C PHE A 620 -17.77 21.97 -13.08
N ILE A 621 -17.32 22.42 -11.91
CA ILE A 621 -16.55 23.66 -11.73
C ILE A 621 -15.21 23.35 -11.04
N PRO A 622 -14.07 23.82 -11.59
CA PRO A 622 -12.74 23.43 -11.11
C PRO A 622 -12.31 24.20 -9.85
N GLN A 623 -12.93 25.35 -9.58
CA GLN A 623 -12.67 26.19 -8.41
C GLN A 623 -13.97 26.84 -7.90
N PRO A 624 -14.05 27.20 -6.60
CA PRO A 624 -15.25 27.83 -6.05
C PRO A 624 -15.59 29.14 -6.79
N SER A 625 -16.79 29.22 -7.35
CA SER A 625 -17.21 30.31 -8.24
C SER A 625 -18.67 30.69 -8.00
N SER A 626 -19.06 31.92 -8.34
CA SER A 626 -20.48 32.28 -8.46
C SER A 626 -21.04 31.64 -9.72
N VAL A 627 -21.94 30.66 -9.54
CA VAL A 627 -22.54 29.86 -10.60
C VAL A 627 -23.93 30.36 -10.92
N ARG A 628 -24.21 30.53 -12.21
CA ARG A 628 -25.54 30.83 -12.74
C ARG A 628 -25.91 29.83 -13.82
N LEU A 629 -26.99 29.06 -13.62
CA LEU A 629 -27.57 28.16 -14.61
C LEU A 629 -28.99 28.61 -14.93
N MET A 630 -29.23 28.96 -16.19
CA MET A 630 -30.49 29.55 -16.66
C MET A 630 -30.99 28.80 -17.90
N ILE A 631 -32.31 28.72 -18.03
CA ILE A 631 -33.02 28.13 -19.16
C ILE A 631 -33.62 29.24 -20.01
N TYR A 632 -33.52 29.11 -21.33
CA TYR A 632 -34.03 30.03 -22.33
C TYR A 632 -34.90 29.32 -23.36
N ASP A 633 -35.90 30.02 -23.89
CA ASP A 633 -36.64 29.57 -25.08
C ASP A 633 -35.85 29.85 -26.38
N VAL A 634 -36.40 29.42 -27.52
CA VAL A 634 -35.79 29.63 -28.85
C VAL A 634 -35.64 31.11 -29.25
N LEU A 635 -36.34 32.03 -28.59
CA LEU A 635 -36.23 33.47 -28.81
C LEU A 635 -35.20 34.12 -27.87
N GLY A 636 -34.54 33.33 -27.02
CA GLY A 636 -33.55 33.80 -26.06
C GLY A 636 -34.15 34.44 -24.80
N ARG A 637 -35.46 34.29 -24.56
CA ARG A 637 -36.11 34.76 -23.33
C ARG A 637 -35.85 33.76 -22.22
N GLU A 638 -35.46 34.26 -21.05
CA GLU A 638 -35.28 33.41 -19.86
C GLU A 638 -36.63 32.85 -19.41
N VAL A 639 -36.69 31.53 -19.24
CA VAL A 639 -37.88 30.82 -18.78
C VAL A 639 -37.73 30.25 -17.36
N ALA A 640 -36.48 30.03 -16.90
CA ALA A 640 -36.20 29.62 -15.52
C ALA A 640 -34.74 29.91 -15.13
N THR A 641 -34.51 30.27 -13.87
CA THR A 641 -33.17 30.22 -13.24
C THR A 641 -33.12 29.04 -12.30
N LEU A 642 -32.19 28.11 -12.53
CA LEU A 642 -32.06 26.88 -11.73
C LEU A 642 -31.00 27.02 -10.64
N VAL A 643 -29.97 27.83 -10.88
CA VAL A 643 -28.86 28.08 -9.94
C VAL A 643 -28.44 29.53 -10.08
N ASN A 644 -28.26 30.23 -8.97
CA ASN A 644 -27.73 31.61 -8.92
C ASN A 644 -27.08 31.88 -7.55
N GLU A 645 -26.03 31.14 -7.23
CA GLU A 645 -25.36 31.16 -5.93
C GLU A 645 -23.86 30.85 -6.05
N ARG A 646 -23.11 30.99 -4.95
CA ARG A 646 -21.69 30.60 -4.92
C ARG A 646 -21.59 29.11 -4.59
N GLN A 647 -20.93 28.34 -5.46
CA GLN A 647 -20.77 26.90 -5.30
C GLN A 647 -19.29 26.51 -5.17
N THR A 648 -19.03 25.44 -4.43
CA THR A 648 -17.69 24.86 -4.24
C THR A 648 -17.21 24.13 -5.50
N ALA A 649 -15.89 23.97 -5.65
CA ALA A 649 -15.33 23.18 -6.74
C ALA A 649 -15.81 21.72 -6.69
N GLY A 650 -16.24 21.17 -7.81
CA GLY A 650 -16.75 19.80 -7.88
C GLY A 650 -17.78 19.58 -8.99
N ASN A 651 -18.35 18.37 -9.00
CA ASN A 651 -19.47 18.00 -9.86
C ASN A 651 -20.78 18.40 -9.18
N HIS A 652 -21.67 19.02 -9.95
CA HIS A 652 -22.99 19.49 -9.52
C HIS A 652 -24.05 18.95 -10.48
N SER A 653 -25.27 18.79 -9.99
CA SER A 653 -26.42 18.42 -10.82
C SER A 653 -27.68 19.06 -10.29
N VAL A 654 -28.56 19.47 -11.20
CA VAL A 654 -29.85 20.07 -10.86
C VAL A 654 -30.94 19.51 -11.75
N SER A 655 -32.10 19.24 -11.15
CA SER A 655 -33.27 18.76 -11.87
C SER A 655 -34.06 19.93 -12.43
N PHE A 656 -34.57 19.79 -13.65
CA PHE A 656 -35.46 20.74 -14.29
C PHE A 656 -36.79 20.05 -14.65
N ASN A 657 -37.90 20.65 -14.23
CA ASN A 657 -39.25 20.19 -14.57
C ASN A 657 -39.92 21.21 -15.51
N ALA A 658 -40.33 20.76 -16.69
CA ALA A 658 -40.93 21.58 -17.74
C ALA A 658 -42.45 21.39 -17.88
N SER A 659 -43.15 20.87 -16.85
CA SER A 659 -44.60 20.61 -16.91
C SER A 659 -45.42 21.81 -17.37
N GLU A 660 -45.02 23.02 -16.98
CA GLU A 660 -45.69 24.29 -17.29
C GLU A 660 -45.28 24.90 -18.65
N LEU A 661 -44.34 24.28 -19.37
CA LEU A 661 -43.84 24.79 -20.65
C LEU A 661 -44.50 24.11 -21.84
N SER A 662 -44.41 24.71 -23.04
CA SER A 662 -44.84 24.06 -24.28
C SER A 662 -43.75 23.10 -24.79
N SER A 663 -44.13 22.01 -25.46
CA SER A 663 -43.16 21.14 -26.13
C SER A 663 -42.33 21.93 -27.14
N GLY A 664 -41.03 21.67 -27.20
CA GLY A 664 -40.13 22.44 -28.05
C GLY A 664 -38.67 22.35 -27.63
N ILE A 665 -37.84 23.13 -28.32
CA ILE A 665 -36.41 23.24 -28.04
C ILE A 665 -36.19 24.35 -27.02
N TYR A 666 -35.36 24.07 -26.02
CA TYR A 666 -34.91 25.02 -25.02
C TYR A 666 -33.38 25.01 -24.96
N PHE A 667 -32.79 26.09 -24.47
CA PHE A 667 -31.36 26.20 -24.24
C PHE A 667 -31.08 26.39 -22.76
N TYR A 668 -30.01 25.78 -22.25
CA TYR A 668 -29.55 26.03 -20.89
C TYR A 668 -28.10 26.50 -20.92
N ARG A 669 -27.84 27.58 -20.18
CA ARG A 669 -26.55 28.27 -20.13
C ARG A 669 -26.02 28.26 -18.72
N LEU A 670 -24.81 27.75 -18.56
CA LEU A 670 -24.05 27.77 -17.32
C LEU A 670 -22.98 28.87 -17.41
N ALA A 671 -22.89 29.71 -16.39
CA ALA A 671 -21.82 30.68 -16.19
C ALA A 671 -21.19 30.47 -14.82
N ALA A 672 -19.86 30.39 -14.74
CA ALA A 672 -19.11 30.34 -13.49
C ALA A 672 -17.84 31.20 -13.62
N GLY A 673 -17.84 32.38 -13.00
CA GLY A 673 -16.76 33.37 -13.20
C GLY A 673 -16.71 33.85 -14.65
N SER A 674 -15.56 33.72 -15.31
CA SER A 674 -15.36 34.06 -16.74
C SER A 674 -15.80 32.95 -17.71
N ASN A 675 -16.07 31.73 -17.21
CA ASN A 675 -16.40 30.59 -18.06
C ASN A 675 -17.90 30.52 -18.32
N VAL A 676 -18.28 30.30 -19.59
CA VAL A 676 -19.67 30.22 -20.03
C VAL A 676 -19.83 29.09 -21.04
N GLN A 677 -20.82 28.21 -20.84
CA GLN A 677 -21.20 27.18 -21.81
C GLN A 677 -22.72 27.13 -21.98
N THR A 678 -23.19 26.72 -23.16
CA THR A 678 -24.62 26.60 -23.49
C THR A 678 -24.89 25.30 -24.23
N LYS A 679 -26.01 24.64 -23.93
CA LYS A 679 -26.46 23.43 -24.61
C LYS A 679 -27.95 23.50 -24.91
N LYS A 680 -28.40 22.68 -25.87
CA LYS A 680 -29.80 22.54 -26.26
C LYS A 680 -30.44 21.35 -25.56
N MET A 681 -31.73 21.42 -25.27
CA MET A 681 -32.56 20.30 -24.81
C MET A 681 -33.90 20.30 -25.55
N LEU A 682 -34.51 19.12 -25.69
CA LEU A 682 -35.77 18.92 -26.37
C LEU A 682 -36.81 18.39 -25.38
N PHE A 683 -37.84 19.19 -25.12
CA PHE A 683 -38.97 18.81 -24.29
C PHE A 683 -40.13 18.34 -25.18
N VAL A 684 -40.69 17.16 -24.90
CA VAL A 684 -41.82 16.58 -25.64
C VAL A 684 -42.91 16.26 -24.62
N LYS A 685 -44.13 16.77 -24.83
CA LYS A 685 -45.28 16.45 -23.97
C LYS A 685 -45.99 15.21 -24.48
#